data_AF-A0A8B8JZ70-F1
#
_entry.id   AF-A0A8B8JZ70-F1
#
_cell.length_a   1.000
_cell.length_b   1.000
_cell.length_c   1.000
_cell.angle_alpha   90.00
_cell.angle_beta   90.00
_cell.angle_gamma   90.00
#
_symmetry.space_group_name_H-M   'P 1'
#
loop_
_entity.id
_entity.type
_entity.pdbx_description
1 polymer ?
#
loop_
_entity_poly.entity_id
_entity_poly.type
_entity_poly.pdbx_seq_one_letter_code
_entity_poly.pdbx_strand_id
1 'polypeptide(L)'
;MEQFRQIGEALGSLKAMMVFRESIQINQRQCCLLLHVFTFAYESIADEITQNLKFEEKNAKWKALEQPLREIHRIFREGEAYIRHCLETKDWWAKAITLFHNKDCVEFHIHNLLCCMPILIEAIESAGETSGWDQDDTQRKRMINSNKYRKEYRDMKLFQWKFGKQYLITQDLCNRYDTVWKEDRWFLSNKIQEKKLAGTTKYEKKLIDLLLRNLERSESLEGKLLPSSILVGSKDYQVRKRMGNGSQYKEIQWLGENFVIRHFYGDIEAFEPEIREHLSLSHPHIMDYLCGFSDEEKKECFLLMELMSKTLSAHIKDIHGPRKRLPFLLHVAVDHMLQIARGMEYLHSKKVYHGELNPSNILVTPRGHSQEGYLHVKVSGFGLPSVKDLSQKGNTNQNGSLPFIWYAPEVLEEQEQSGGVTNTKYTEKSDVYSFGMVCFELLTGKVPFEDSHLQGEKMSRNIRAGERPLFPLNSPKYVINLTKRCWHTDPSQRPSFSSICRVLRYIKRFLAMNPGYNGHPDPPMPPVDYCDIESVLLRKFPSWGSSESSPVSIIPFQIFAYQVIEREKISTHSKDNSESGSDASACGDELVTSGDEPFPSTTERKVLVGHDGMNRKITLNRKSLDLKITKQPGTPRGRSARPPQMSPRARSLRVTSDNHMISSPRTIRRVSSGHVSDSELS
;
A
#
# COMPACT_ATOMS: atom_id res chain seq x y z
N MET A 1 -1.61 24.16 -12.28
CA MET A 1 -1.19 24.15 -13.70
C MET A 1 0.19 23.55 -13.94
N GLU A 2 1.25 24.00 -13.26
CA GLU A 2 2.61 23.46 -13.51
C GLU A 2 2.70 21.94 -13.33
N GLN A 3 2.13 21.40 -12.26
CA GLN A 3 2.07 19.94 -12.06
C GLN A 3 1.33 19.22 -13.20
N PHE A 4 0.24 19.79 -13.71
CA PHE A 4 -0.50 19.21 -14.84
C PHE A 4 0.31 19.24 -16.14
N ARG A 5 1.06 20.32 -16.39
CA ARG A 5 2.00 20.43 -17.52
C ARG A 5 3.06 19.33 -17.46
N GLN A 6 3.62 19.07 -16.28
CA GLN A 6 4.63 18.01 -16.07
C GLN A 6 4.07 16.60 -16.31
N ILE A 7 2.80 16.34 -15.96
CA ILE A 7 2.11 15.10 -16.34
C ILE A 7 2.07 14.97 -17.88
N GLY A 8 1.76 16.06 -18.58
CA GLY A 8 1.77 16.11 -20.04
C GLY A 8 3.16 15.85 -20.64
N GLU A 9 4.22 16.38 -20.05
CA GLU A 9 5.61 16.11 -20.45
C GLU A 9 5.98 14.63 -20.27
N ALA A 10 5.64 14.05 -19.12
CA ALA A 10 5.86 12.63 -18.85
C ALA A 10 5.09 11.74 -19.85
N LEU A 11 3.83 12.09 -20.14
CA LEU A 11 3.04 11.40 -21.17
C LEU A 11 3.64 11.55 -22.58
N GLY A 12 4.17 12.73 -22.92
CA GLY A 12 4.90 12.96 -24.15
C GLY A 12 6.14 12.07 -24.27
N SER A 13 6.92 11.96 -23.18
CA SER A 13 8.07 11.05 -23.10
C SER A 13 7.68 9.59 -23.29
N LEU A 14 6.60 9.14 -22.64
CA LEU A 14 6.01 7.80 -22.81
C LEU A 14 5.62 7.53 -24.27
N LYS A 15 4.90 8.47 -24.90
CA LYS A 15 4.51 8.37 -26.32
C LYS A 15 5.74 8.26 -27.23
N ALA A 16 6.78 9.05 -26.97
CA ALA A 16 8.02 9.01 -27.75
C ALA A 16 8.74 7.66 -27.65
N MET A 17 8.84 7.07 -26.45
CA MET A 17 9.43 5.72 -26.29
C MET A 17 8.59 4.66 -27.00
N MET A 18 7.27 4.76 -26.91
CA MET A 18 6.33 3.80 -27.51
C MET A 18 6.22 3.90 -29.04
N VAL A 19 6.88 4.85 -29.69
CA VAL A 19 7.12 4.82 -31.15
C VAL A 19 7.87 3.54 -31.54
N PHE A 20 8.81 3.09 -30.70
CA PHE A 20 9.56 1.85 -30.89
C PHE A 20 8.91 0.65 -30.20
N ARG A 21 7.58 0.63 -30.06
CA ARG A 21 6.86 -0.48 -29.41
C ARG A 21 7.16 -1.84 -30.03
N GLU A 22 7.46 -1.93 -31.33
CA GLU A 22 7.80 -3.19 -31.99
C GLU A 22 9.17 -3.75 -31.55
N SER A 23 10.02 -2.92 -30.96
CA SER A 23 11.27 -3.35 -30.33
C SER A 23 11.05 -3.98 -28.95
N ILE A 24 9.88 -3.81 -28.34
CA ILE A 24 9.53 -4.41 -27.05
C ILE A 24 9.22 -5.89 -27.27
N GLN A 25 10.14 -6.75 -26.84
CA GLN A 25 10.04 -8.19 -27.10
C GLN A 25 9.22 -8.97 -26.08
N ILE A 26 9.01 -8.39 -24.89
CA ILE A 26 8.29 -8.99 -23.75
C ILE A 26 7.46 -7.86 -23.13
N ASN A 27 6.21 -8.14 -22.75
CA ASN A 27 5.26 -7.18 -22.16
C ASN A 27 4.83 -6.02 -23.09
N GLN A 28 4.81 -6.25 -24.41
CA GLN A 28 4.40 -5.23 -25.37
C GLN A 28 2.93 -4.83 -25.17
N ARG A 29 2.03 -5.80 -24.93
CA ARG A 29 0.58 -5.53 -24.73
C ARG A 29 0.35 -4.77 -23.43
N GLN A 30 1.07 -5.14 -22.37
CA GLN A 30 1.08 -4.43 -21.09
C GLN A 30 1.56 -2.99 -21.25
N CYS A 31 2.64 -2.72 -22.00
CA CYS A 31 3.11 -1.36 -22.26
C CYS A 31 2.09 -0.54 -23.08
N CYS A 32 1.47 -1.15 -24.09
CA CYS A 32 0.43 -0.52 -24.89
C CYS A 32 -0.83 -0.18 -24.07
N LEU A 33 -1.24 -1.08 -23.17
CA LEU A 33 -2.33 -0.80 -22.22
C LEU A 33 -1.97 0.37 -21.31
N LEU A 34 -0.77 0.36 -20.72
CA LEU A 34 -0.34 1.43 -19.81
C LEU A 34 -0.38 2.80 -20.49
N LEU A 35 0.15 2.90 -21.72
CA LEU A 35 0.09 4.12 -22.51
C LEU A 35 -1.35 4.56 -22.78
N HIS A 36 -2.22 3.62 -23.14
CA HIS A 36 -3.62 3.92 -23.42
C HIS A 36 -4.35 4.46 -22.18
N VAL A 37 -4.20 3.79 -21.04
CA VAL A 37 -4.81 4.20 -19.77
C VAL A 37 -4.28 5.56 -19.32
N PHE A 38 -2.98 5.80 -19.42
CA PHE A 38 -2.38 7.09 -19.05
C PHE A 38 -2.81 8.22 -19.97
N THR A 39 -2.96 7.94 -21.27
CA THR A 39 -3.53 8.91 -22.22
C THR A 39 -4.97 9.25 -21.85
N PHE A 40 -5.79 8.24 -21.61
CA PHE A 40 -7.19 8.43 -21.26
C PHE A 40 -7.37 9.11 -19.89
N ALA A 41 -6.49 8.83 -18.93
CA ALA A 41 -6.43 9.53 -17.64
C ALA A 41 -6.13 11.02 -17.83
N TYR A 42 -5.11 11.35 -18.64
CA TYR A 42 -4.75 12.73 -18.92
C TYR A 42 -5.88 13.50 -19.60
N GLU A 43 -6.54 12.90 -20.59
CA GLU A 43 -7.70 13.47 -21.28
C GLU A 43 -8.87 13.67 -20.31
N SER A 44 -9.21 12.67 -19.50
CA SER A 44 -10.28 12.77 -18.50
C SER A 44 -9.99 13.87 -17.47
N ILE A 45 -8.74 14.01 -17.02
CA ILE A 45 -8.34 15.10 -16.11
C ILE A 45 -8.45 16.46 -16.80
N ALA A 46 -8.05 16.57 -18.08
CA ALA A 46 -8.17 17.80 -18.84
C ALA A 46 -9.63 18.24 -18.99
N ASP A 47 -10.53 17.29 -19.29
CA ASP A 47 -11.96 17.53 -19.40
C ASP A 47 -12.53 18.01 -18.06
N GLU A 48 -12.19 17.36 -16.94
CA GLU A 48 -12.64 17.79 -15.61
C GLU A 48 -12.12 19.18 -15.23
N ILE A 49 -10.85 19.49 -15.53
CA ILE A 49 -10.28 20.81 -15.28
C ILE A 49 -11.03 21.88 -16.09
N THR A 50 -11.26 21.63 -17.38
CA THR A 50 -11.90 22.61 -18.28
C THR A 50 -13.37 22.83 -17.97
N GLN A 51 -14.08 21.80 -17.50
CA GLN A 51 -15.50 21.89 -17.14
C GLN A 51 -15.72 22.57 -15.77
N ASN A 52 -14.83 22.34 -14.80
CA ASN A 52 -15.07 22.78 -13.42
C ASN A 52 -14.31 24.05 -13.01
N LEU A 53 -13.17 24.35 -13.64
CA LEU A 53 -12.25 25.40 -13.19
C LEU A 53 -12.11 26.55 -14.19
N LYS A 54 -11.86 27.75 -13.66
CA LYS A 54 -11.49 28.92 -14.45
C LYS A 54 -9.96 29.10 -14.49
N PHE A 55 -9.40 29.29 -15.68
CA PHE A 55 -7.96 29.36 -15.88
C PHE A 55 -7.33 30.62 -15.25
N GLU A 56 -8.07 31.72 -15.18
CA GLU A 56 -7.64 32.98 -14.58
C GLU A 56 -7.28 32.82 -13.10
N GLU A 57 -7.89 31.85 -12.42
CA GLU A 57 -7.75 31.61 -10.98
C GLU A 57 -6.63 30.61 -10.63
N LYS A 58 -5.80 30.23 -11.61
CA LYS A 58 -4.76 29.18 -11.50
C LYS A 58 -3.74 29.37 -10.38
N ASN A 59 -3.49 30.61 -9.95
CA ASN A 59 -2.50 30.93 -8.92
C ASN A 59 -3.09 31.01 -7.51
N ALA A 60 -4.42 31.11 -7.39
CA ALA A 60 -5.10 31.28 -6.11
C ALA A 60 -5.87 30.03 -5.69
N LYS A 61 -6.89 29.65 -6.47
CA LYS A 61 -7.87 28.61 -6.07
C LYS A 61 -7.44 27.18 -6.40
N TRP A 62 -6.41 27.02 -7.23
CA TRP A 62 -5.93 25.70 -7.66
C TRP A 62 -4.89 25.07 -6.72
N LYS A 63 -4.57 25.74 -5.60
CA LYS A 63 -3.57 25.26 -4.64
C LYS A 63 -3.91 23.87 -4.08
N ALA A 64 -5.20 23.57 -3.89
CA ALA A 64 -5.67 22.27 -3.44
C ALA A 64 -5.34 21.11 -4.40
N LEU A 65 -5.12 21.40 -5.70
CA LEU A 65 -4.82 20.40 -6.72
C LEU A 65 -3.34 19.99 -6.74
N GLU A 66 -2.46 20.75 -6.07
CA GLU A 66 -1.02 20.57 -6.21
C GLU A 66 -0.56 19.17 -5.79
N GLN A 67 -0.99 18.70 -4.61
CA GLN A 67 -0.57 17.40 -4.08
C GLN A 67 -1.18 16.23 -4.86
N PRO A 68 -2.49 16.20 -5.17
CA PRO A 68 -3.06 15.15 -6.03
C PRO A 68 -2.42 15.09 -7.43
N LEU A 69 -2.16 16.25 -8.07
CA LEU A 69 -1.49 16.26 -9.38
C LEU A 69 -0.03 15.79 -9.28
N ARG A 70 0.69 16.12 -8.20
CA ARG A 70 2.05 15.63 -7.96
C ARG A 70 2.09 14.11 -7.84
N GLU A 71 1.10 13.51 -7.17
CA GLU A 71 0.96 12.06 -7.06
C GLU A 71 0.74 11.41 -8.44
N ILE A 72 -0.17 11.96 -9.26
CA ILE A 72 -0.39 11.48 -10.64
C ILE A 72 0.89 11.61 -11.48
N HIS A 73 1.60 12.75 -11.38
CA HIS A 73 2.87 12.94 -12.06
C HIS A 73 3.88 11.86 -11.66
N ARG A 74 4.00 11.54 -10.36
CA ARG A 74 4.88 10.45 -9.90
C ARG A 74 4.48 9.11 -10.52
N ILE A 75 3.19 8.78 -10.54
CA ILE A 75 2.69 7.53 -11.15
C ILE A 75 3.05 7.47 -12.64
N PHE A 76 2.94 8.58 -13.38
CA PHE A 76 3.32 8.64 -14.78
C PHE A 76 4.82 8.39 -14.98
N ARG A 77 5.67 8.99 -14.12
CA ARG A 77 7.12 8.77 -14.13
C ARG A 77 7.51 7.33 -13.75
N GLU A 78 6.78 6.70 -12.83
CA GLU A 78 6.95 5.29 -12.49
C GLU A 78 6.58 4.39 -13.69
N GLY A 79 5.48 4.68 -14.39
CA GLY A 79 5.12 3.96 -15.62
C GLY A 79 6.12 4.17 -16.76
N GLU A 80 6.70 5.37 -16.86
CA GLU A 80 7.79 5.67 -17.80
C GLU A 80 9.03 4.82 -17.53
N ALA A 81 9.41 4.65 -16.26
CA ALA A 81 10.50 3.77 -15.86
C ALA A 81 10.22 2.30 -16.22
N TYR A 82 8.98 1.84 -16.05
CA TYR A 82 8.58 0.49 -16.44
C TYR A 82 8.65 0.25 -17.95
N ILE A 83 8.13 1.17 -18.78
CA ILE A 83 8.23 1.04 -20.24
C ILE A 83 9.69 1.09 -20.68
N ARG A 84 10.50 1.98 -20.11
CA ARG A 84 11.94 2.03 -20.39
C ARG A 84 12.61 0.68 -20.10
N HIS A 85 12.34 0.09 -18.95
CA HIS A 85 12.88 -1.22 -18.58
C HIS A 85 12.47 -2.32 -19.58
N CYS A 86 11.20 -2.31 -20.04
CA CYS A 86 10.73 -3.24 -21.06
C CYS A 86 11.43 -3.02 -22.42
N LEU A 87 11.75 -1.77 -22.77
CA LEU A 87 12.40 -1.38 -24.02
C LEU A 87 13.93 -1.60 -24.05
N GLU A 88 14.61 -1.63 -22.89
CA GLU A 88 16.08 -1.76 -22.80
C GLU A 88 16.64 -2.91 -23.66
N THR A 89 17.77 -2.75 -24.33
CA THR A 89 18.37 -3.84 -25.15
C THR A 89 19.31 -4.69 -24.30
N LYS A 90 18.77 -5.37 -23.29
CA LYS A 90 19.48 -6.36 -22.46
C LYS A 90 19.41 -7.75 -23.08
N ASP A 91 20.14 -8.71 -22.52
CA ASP A 91 20.04 -10.12 -22.89
C ASP A 91 18.57 -10.58 -22.85
N TRP A 92 18.12 -11.23 -23.93
CA TRP A 92 16.72 -11.58 -24.08
C TRP A 92 16.27 -12.66 -23.07
N TRP A 93 17.16 -13.62 -22.75
CA TRP A 93 16.87 -14.66 -21.77
C TRP A 93 16.79 -14.09 -20.36
N ALA A 94 17.69 -13.18 -20.01
CA ALA A 94 17.64 -12.46 -18.73
C ALA A 94 16.29 -11.74 -18.57
N LYS A 95 15.86 -11.01 -19.60
CA LYS A 95 14.54 -10.35 -19.60
C LYS A 95 13.39 -11.34 -19.50
N ALA A 96 13.44 -12.46 -20.23
CA ALA A 96 12.40 -13.47 -20.17
C ALA A 96 12.26 -14.02 -18.75
N ILE A 97 13.37 -14.34 -18.08
CA ILE A 97 13.37 -14.85 -16.70
C ILE A 97 12.87 -13.81 -15.69
N THR A 98 13.16 -12.54 -15.88
CA THR A 98 12.66 -11.48 -14.98
C THR A 98 11.18 -11.15 -15.21
N LEU A 99 10.70 -11.21 -16.46
CA LEU A 99 9.40 -10.64 -16.83
C LEU A 99 8.30 -11.67 -17.13
N PHE A 100 8.59 -12.97 -17.25
CA PHE A 100 7.59 -13.97 -17.66
C PHE A 100 6.37 -14.12 -16.72
N HIS A 101 6.53 -13.75 -15.45
CA HIS A 101 5.47 -13.72 -14.44
C HIS A 101 5.06 -12.30 -14.03
N ASN A 102 5.53 -11.27 -14.75
CA ASN A 102 5.30 -9.89 -14.37
C ASN A 102 3.84 -9.46 -14.60
N LYS A 103 3.26 -8.84 -13.58
CA LYS A 103 1.90 -8.26 -13.61
C LYS A 103 1.89 -6.79 -13.19
N ASP A 104 3.05 -6.14 -13.16
CA ASP A 104 3.24 -4.83 -12.55
C ASP A 104 2.46 -3.73 -13.28
N CYS A 105 2.22 -3.88 -14.58
CA CYS A 105 1.40 -2.94 -15.34
C CYS A 105 0.04 -2.71 -14.67
N VAL A 106 -0.67 -3.80 -14.37
CA VAL A 106 -2.02 -3.75 -13.78
C VAL A 106 -1.95 -3.63 -12.26
N GLU A 107 -1.19 -4.52 -11.62
CA GLU A 107 -1.15 -4.66 -10.17
C GLU A 107 -0.36 -3.56 -9.47
N PHE A 108 0.51 -2.83 -10.16
CA PHE A 108 1.27 -1.73 -9.56
C PHE A 108 0.92 -0.39 -10.18
N HIS A 109 1.13 -0.20 -11.49
CA HIS A 109 0.98 1.11 -12.11
C HIS A 109 -0.48 1.55 -12.26
N ILE A 110 -1.33 0.71 -12.86
CA ILE A 110 -2.77 1.01 -13.02
C ILE A 110 -3.45 1.02 -11.65
N HIS A 111 -3.12 0.10 -10.74
CA HIS A 111 -3.57 0.15 -9.35
C HIS A 111 -3.34 1.54 -8.71
N ASN A 112 -2.12 2.06 -8.77
CA ASN A 112 -1.77 3.34 -8.15
C ASN A 112 -2.52 4.51 -8.82
N LEU A 113 -2.69 4.46 -10.15
CA LEU A 113 -3.51 5.43 -10.88
C LEU A 113 -4.97 5.39 -10.44
N LEU A 114 -5.59 4.22 -10.38
CA LEU A 114 -6.99 4.04 -9.96
C LEU A 114 -7.21 4.43 -8.49
N CYS A 115 -6.19 4.33 -7.64
CA CYS A 115 -6.24 4.88 -6.28
C CYS A 115 -6.23 6.42 -6.26
N CYS A 116 -5.52 7.04 -7.20
CA CYS A 116 -5.29 8.49 -7.21
C CYS A 116 -6.33 9.28 -8.01
N MET A 117 -6.92 8.69 -9.06
CA MET A 117 -7.95 9.33 -9.87
C MET A 117 -9.13 9.86 -9.04
N PRO A 118 -9.73 9.09 -8.10
CA PRO A 118 -10.81 9.62 -7.26
C PRO A 118 -10.42 10.80 -6.39
N ILE A 119 -9.17 10.85 -5.93
CA ILE A 119 -8.64 11.93 -5.11
C ILE A 119 -8.57 13.21 -5.95
N LEU A 120 -8.03 13.10 -7.16
CA LEU A 120 -7.88 14.26 -8.05
C LEU A 120 -9.23 14.79 -8.53
N ILE A 121 -10.16 13.91 -8.91
CA ILE A 121 -11.52 14.31 -9.31
C ILE A 121 -12.20 15.08 -8.18
N GLU A 122 -12.15 14.56 -6.96
CA GLU A 122 -12.71 15.25 -5.80
C GLU A 122 -12.03 16.60 -5.53
N ALA A 123 -10.71 16.69 -5.69
CA ALA A 123 -9.97 17.93 -5.54
C ALA A 123 -10.39 18.98 -6.59
N ILE A 124 -10.60 18.56 -7.84
CA ILE A 124 -11.10 19.42 -8.93
C ILE A 124 -12.51 19.89 -8.63
N GLU A 125 -13.40 18.99 -8.21
CA GLU A 125 -14.78 19.32 -7.81
C GLU A 125 -14.80 20.33 -6.66
N SER A 126 -14.00 20.11 -5.62
CA SER A 126 -13.90 20.99 -4.46
C SER A 126 -13.35 22.37 -4.82
N ALA A 127 -12.34 22.44 -5.69
CA ALA A 127 -11.82 23.70 -6.21
C ALA A 127 -12.86 24.40 -7.09
N GLY A 128 -13.62 23.63 -7.90
CA GLY A 128 -14.68 24.11 -8.77
C GLY A 128 -15.84 24.76 -8.02
N GLU A 129 -16.22 24.24 -6.85
CA GLU A 129 -17.23 24.84 -5.96
C GLU A 129 -16.82 26.22 -5.43
N THR A 130 -15.52 26.52 -5.41
CA THR A 130 -15.02 27.83 -4.99
C THR A 130 -14.64 28.71 -6.18
N SER A 131 -14.69 28.17 -7.41
CA SER A 131 -14.21 28.84 -8.63
C SER A 131 -15.24 29.81 -9.18
N GLY A 132 -14.78 31.00 -9.58
CA GLY A 132 -15.64 32.10 -10.01
C GLY A 132 -16.16 32.99 -8.86
N TRP A 133 -16.93 34.01 -9.24
CA TRP A 133 -17.55 34.99 -8.34
C TRP A 133 -19.08 34.91 -8.35
N ASP A 134 -19.64 34.10 -9.25
CA ASP A 134 -21.09 33.91 -9.41
C ASP A 134 -21.59 32.93 -8.33
N GLN A 135 -22.48 33.42 -7.46
CA GLN A 135 -23.06 32.64 -6.37
C GLN A 135 -24.02 31.57 -6.90
N ASP A 136 -24.72 31.82 -8.01
CA ASP A 136 -25.66 30.87 -8.60
C ASP A 136 -24.91 29.69 -9.22
N ASP A 137 -23.80 29.96 -9.94
CA ASP A 137 -22.92 28.91 -10.46
C ASP A 137 -22.28 28.09 -9.33
N THR A 138 -21.85 28.77 -8.26
CA THR A 138 -21.33 28.13 -7.05
C THR A 138 -22.34 27.19 -6.42
N GLN A 139 -23.59 27.64 -6.23
CA GLN A 139 -24.66 26.84 -5.65
C GLN A 139 -25.06 25.67 -6.57
N ARG A 140 -25.10 25.91 -7.89
CA ARG A 140 -25.35 24.87 -8.89
C ARG A 140 -24.30 23.75 -8.81
N LYS A 141 -23.02 24.10 -8.76
CA LYS A 141 -21.91 23.12 -8.64
C LYS A 141 -21.98 22.33 -7.34
N ARG A 142 -22.24 22.99 -6.20
CA ARG A 142 -22.46 22.30 -4.92
C ARG A 142 -23.64 21.32 -4.97
N MET A 143 -24.73 21.70 -5.64
CA MET A 143 -25.89 20.81 -5.83
C MET A 143 -25.54 19.60 -6.71
N ILE A 144 -24.82 19.81 -7.82
CA ILE A 144 -24.36 18.73 -8.70
C ILE A 144 -23.46 17.75 -7.93
N ASN A 145 -22.49 18.27 -7.18
CA ASN A 145 -21.59 17.45 -6.37
C ASN A 145 -22.34 16.70 -5.26
N SER A 146 -23.25 17.36 -4.55
CA SER A 146 -24.12 16.71 -3.56
C SER A 146 -24.94 15.57 -4.18
N ASN A 147 -25.48 15.77 -5.39
CA ASN A 147 -26.24 14.76 -6.12
C ASN A 147 -25.37 13.57 -6.58
N LYS A 148 -24.11 13.81 -6.94
CA LYS A 148 -23.16 12.75 -7.32
C LYS A 148 -22.93 11.75 -6.18
N TYR A 149 -22.84 12.23 -4.94
CA TYR A 149 -22.56 11.40 -3.76
C TYR A 149 -23.79 10.89 -3.02
N ARG A 150 -24.93 10.74 -3.70
CA ARG A 150 -26.15 10.16 -3.11
C ARG A 150 -26.01 8.65 -2.89
N LYS A 151 -26.74 8.15 -1.90
CA LYS A 151 -26.80 6.72 -1.52
C LYS A 151 -27.14 5.75 -2.66
N GLU A 152 -27.89 6.22 -3.66
CA GLU A 152 -28.34 5.44 -4.81
C GLU A 152 -27.17 4.97 -5.68
N TYR A 153 -26.08 5.73 -5.74
CA TYR A 153 -24.88 5.39 -6.52
C TYR A 153 -23.93 4.43 -5.79
N ARG A 154 -24.33 3.87 -4.64
CA ARG A 154 -23.59 2.79 -3.96
C ARG A 154 -23.89 1.42 -4.55
N ASP A 155 -23.98 1.36 -5.87
CA ASP A 155 -24.06 0.13 -6.63
C ASP A 155 -22.96 0.15 -7.69
N MET A 156 -22.18 -0.92 -7.78
CA MET A 156 -21.01 -0.97 -8.66
C MET A 156 -21.39 -0.79 -10.13
N LYS A 157 -22.51 -1.39 -10.58
CA LYS A 157 -22.94 -1.31 -11.98
C LYS A 157 -23.44 0.09 -12.31
N LEU A 158 -24.22 0.70 -11.40
CA LEU A 158 -24.70 2.07 -11.59
C LEU A 158 -23.55 3.08 -11.55
N PHE A 159 -22.60 2.90 -10.63
CA PHE A 159 -21.38 3.72 -10.56
C PHE A 159 -20.56 3.60 -11.85
N GLN A 160 -20.34 2.38 -12.34
CA GLN A 160 -19.61 2.13 -13.57
C GLN A 160 -20.32 2.72 -14.80
N TRP A 161 -21.64 2.55 -14.89
CA TRP A 161 -22.44 3.09 -15.99
C TRP A 161 -22.38 4.63 -16.02
N LYS A 162 -22.53 5.28 -14.87
CA LYS A 162 -22.62 6.73 -14.79
C LYS A 162 -21.26 7.43 -14.82
N PHE A 163 -20.26 6.87 -14.13
CA PHE A 163 -18.98 7.52 -13.89
C PHE A 163 -17.78 6.73 -14.45
N GLY A 164 -18.01 5.62 -15.15
CA GLY A 164 -16.91 4.71 -15.53
C GLY A 164 -15.85 5.33 -16.44
N LYS A 165 -16.21 6.30 -17.29
CA LYS A 165 -15.23 7.08 -18.07
C LYS A 165 -14.37 7.95 -17.16
N GLN A 166 -15.01 8.71 -16.27
CA GLN A 166 -14.36 9.61 -15.31
C GLN A 166 -13.32 8.88 -14.44
N TYR A 167 -13.62 7.64 -14.03
CA TYR A 167 -12.78 6.85 -13.14
C TYR A 167 -11.98 5.73 -13.83
N LEU A 168 -11.89 5.73 -15.17
CA LEU A 168 -11.09 4.77 -15.96
C LEU A 168 -11.46 3.29 -15.77
N ILE A 169 -12.75 3.01 -15.57
CA ILE A 169 -13.32 1.67 -15.35
C ILE A 169 -14.45 1.35 -16.34
N THR A 170 -14.32 1.81 -17.59
CA THR A 170 -15.23 1.38 -18.67
C THR A 170 -15.14 -0.13 -18.85
N GLN A 171 -16.20 -0.75 -19.40
CA GLN A 171 -16.22 -2.20 -19.59
C GLN A 171 -15.02 -2.71 -20.42
N ASP A 172 -14.63 -1.97 -21.47
CA ASP A 172 -13.45 -2.27 -22.28
C ASP A 172 -12.17 -2.29 -21.45
N LEU A 173 -11.93 -1.24 -20.65
CA LEU A 173 -10.74 -1.16 -19.81
C LEU A 173 -10.71 -2.26 -18.76
N CYS A 174 -11.83 -2.53 -18.10
CA CYS A 174 -11.93 -3.63 -17.13
C CYS A 174 -11.57 -4.98 -17.75
N ASN A 175 -12.11 -5.29 -18.94
CA ASN A 175 -11.78 -6.53 -19.65
C ASN A 175 -10.28 -6.58 -19.98
N ARG A 176 -9.69 -5.48 -20.44
CA ARG A 176 -8.26 -5.40 -20.78
C ARG A 176 -7.34 -5.54 -19.58
N TYR A 177 -7.74 -5.02 -18.41
CA TYR A 177 -7.00 -5.21 -17.16
C TYR A 177 -6.86 -6.71 -16.83
N ASP A 178 -7.89 -7.50 -17.12
CA ASP A 178 -7.91 -8.94 -16.81
C ASP A 178 -7.20 -9.82 -17.86
N THR A 179 -7.18 -9.40 -19.13
CA THR A 179 -6.66 -10.22 -20.24
C THR A 179 -5.22 -9.89 -20.66
N VAL A 180 -4.76 -8.65 -20.51
CA VAL A 180 -3.49 -8.18 -21.11
C VAL A 180 -2.28 -9.03 -20.74
N TRP A 181 -2.20 -9.48 -19.49
CA TRP A 181 -1.07 -10.27 -19.01
C TRP A 181 -1.09 -11.69 -19.60
N LYS A 182 -2.29 -12.24 -19.88
CA LYS A 182 -2.46 -13.54 -20.52
C LYS A 182 -2.03 -13.48 -21.98
N GLU A 183 -2.36 -12.38 -22.66
CA GLU A 183 -1.94 -12.13 -24.04
C GLU A 183 -0.41 -12.11 -24.15
N ASP A 184 0.28 -11.29 -23.34
CA ASP A 184 1.74 -11.23 -23.35
C ASP A 184 2.40 -12.57 -22.97
N ARG A 185 1.82 -13.31 -22.02
CA ARG A 185 2.28 -14.66 -21.67
C ARG A 185 2.19 -15.62 -22.87
N TRP A 186 1.09 -15.55 -23.62
CA TRP A 186 0.91 -16.37 -24.82
C TRP A 186 1.92 -16.01 -25.92
N PHE A 187 2.12 -14.72 -26.19
CA PHE A 187 3.15 -14.26 -27.15
C PHE A 187 4.56 -14.67 -26.74
N LEU A 188 4.89 -14.59 -25.46
CA LEU A 188 6.17 -15.05 -24.93
C LEU A 188 6.36 -16.55 -25.17
N SER A 189 5.33 -17.36 -24.90
CA SER A 189 5.36 -18.81 -25.13
C SER A 189 5.66 -19.14 -26.60
N ASN A 190 4.94 -18.50 -27.53
CA ASN A 190 5.17 -18.71 -28.97
C ASN A 190 6.58 -18.31 -29.39
N LYS A 191 7.09 -17.17 -28.90
CA LYS A 191 8.44 -16.70 -29.21
C LYS A 191 9.53 -17.64 -28.69
N ILE A 192 9.30 -18.28 -27.54
CA ILE A 192 10.17 -19.33 -27.01
C ILE A 192 10.14 -20.57 -27.91
N GLN A 193 8.96 -20.97 -28.39
CA GLN A 193 8.80 -22.10 -29.32
C GLN A 193 9.46 -21.81 -30.69
N GLU A 194 9.37 -20.60 -31.23
CA GLU A 194 10.10 -20.19 -32.44
C GLU A 194 11.62 -20.34 -32.25
N LYS A 195 12.15 -19.86 -31.12
CA LYS A 195 13.57 -20.04 -30.76
C LYS A 195 13.97 -21.51 -30.60
N LYS A 196 13.06 -22.39 -30.19
CA LYS A 196 13.30 -23.84 -30.12
C LYS A 196 13.53 -24.44 -31.52
N LEU A 197 12.78 -23.97 -32.51
CA LEU A 197 12.87 -24.43 -33.90
C LEU A 197 14.07 -23.84 -34.66
N ALA A 198 14.49 -22.62 -34.34
CA ALA A 198 15.54 -21.89 -35.06
C ALA A 198 16.98 -22.40 -34.87
N GLY A 199 17.20 -23.58 -34.30
CA GLY A 199 18.55 -24.15 -34.11
C GLY A 199 19.37 -23.42 -33.05
N THR A 200 18.98 -23.56 -31.78
CA THR A 200 19.65 -22.93 -30.63
C THR A 200 20.81 -23.74 -30.07
N THR A 201 21.72 -23.07 -29.35
CA THR A 201 22.82 -23.72 -28.65
C THR A 201 22.30 -24.72 -27.61
N LYS A 202 23.13 -25.72 -27.22
CA LYS A 202 22.74 -26.69 -26.18
C LYS A 202 22.34 -26.02 -24.86
N TYR A 203 22.94 -24.87 -24.53
CA TYR A 203 22.61 -24.10 -23.34
C TYR A 203 21.26 -23.38 -23.48
N GLU A 204 21.01 -22.72 -24.60
CA GLU A 204 19.71 -22.09 -24.87
C GLU A 204 18.55 -23.09 -24.90
N LYS A 205 18.77 -24.32 -25.40
CA LYS A 205 17.76 -25.40 -25.28
C LYS A 205 17.37 -25.67 -23.83
N LYS A 206 18.32 -25.64 -22.89
CA LYS A 206 18.03 -25.77 -21.46
C LYS A 206 17.24 -24.58 -20.91
N LEU A 207 17.52 -23.36 -21.37
CA LEU A 207 16.77 -22.15 -20.99
C LEU A 207 15.34 -22.16 -21.55
N ILE A 208 15.16 -22.65 -22.77
CA ILE A 208 13.84 -22.88 -23.38
C ILE A 208 13.02 -23.85 -22.53
N ASP A 209 13.60 -25.00 -22.20
CA ASP A 209 12.92 -26.00 -21.38
C ASP A 209 12.58 -25.46 -19.98
N LEU A 210 13.47 -24.64 -19.38
CA LEU A 210 13.24 -23.93 -18.13
C LEU A 210 12.02 -23.00 -18.23
N LEU A 211 11.96 -22.14 -19.24
CA LEU A 211 10.88 -21.17 -19.38
C LEU A 211 9.56 -21.83 -19.75
N LEU A 212 9.55 -22.80 -20.66
CA LEU A 212 8.33 -23.52 -21.05
C LEU A 212 7.76 -24.32 -19.87
N ARG A 213 8.60 -24.98 -19.05
CA ARG A 213 8.13 -25.66 -17.83
C ARG A 213 7.42 -24.69 -16.87
N ASN A 214 7.97 -23.49 -16.69
CA ASN A 214 7.37 -22.49 -15.81
C ASN A 214 6.13 -21.80 -16.45
N LEU A 215 6.05 -21.74 -17.79
CA LEU A 215 4.96 -21.09 -18.54
C LEU A 215 3.76 -22.01 -18.83
N GLU A 216 3.98 -23.25 -19.23
CA GLU A 216 2.93 -24.12 -19.78
C GLU A 216 2.18 -24.92 -18.69
N ARG A 217 2.69 -24.99 -17.45
CA ARG A 217 2.07 -25.71 -16.30
C ARG A 217 1.32 -26.99 -16.74
N SER A 218 1.94 -27.80 -17.60
CA SER A 218 1.36 -29.06 -18.04
C SER A 218 1.42 -30.07 -16.90
N GLU A 219 0.29 -30.72 -16.60
CA GLU A 219 0.19 -31.85 -15.67
C GLU A 219 1.18 -32.98 -16.03
N SER A 220 1.65 -33.05 -17.28
CA SER A 220 2.61 -34.07 -17.75
C SER A 220 4.09 -33.80 -17.44
N LEU A 221 4.44 -32.64 -16.87
CA LEU A 221 5.81 -32.26 -16.49
C LEU A 221 6.03 -32.20 -14.97
N GLU A 222 5.14 -32.86 -14.22
CA GLU A 222 5.33 -33.12 -12.79
C GLU A 222 6.58 -33.97 -12.57
N GLY A 223 7.52 -33.49 -11.77
CA GLY A 223 8.56 -34.39 -11.28
C GLY A 223 9.67 -33.77 -10.48
N LYS A 224 10.42 -32.80 -11.02
CA LYS A 224 11.67 -32.34 -10.41
C LYS A 224 12.01 -30.88 -10.69
N LEU A 225 12.59 -30.21 -9.69
CA LEU A 225 13.26 -28.92 -9.84
C LEU A 225 14.34 -29.00 -10.94
N LEU A 226 14.66 -27.86 -11.54
CA LEU A 226 15.61 -27.82 -12.65
C LEU A 226 17.03 -28.15 -12.19
N PRO A 227 17.88 -28.76 -13.04
CA PRO A 227 19.27 -29.02 -12.65
C PRO A 227 20.05 -27.73 -12.41
N SER A 228 20.80 -27.66 -11.31
CA SER A 228 21.67 -26.52 -10.96
C SER A 228 22.73 -26.23 -12.03
N SER A 229 23.06 -27.20 -12.89
CA SER A 229 23.97 -27.04 -14.04
C SER A 229 23.52 -25.99 -15.07
N ILE A 230 22.23 -25.60 -15.09
CA ILE A 230 21.74 -24.49 -15.92
C ILE A 230 22.26 -23.16 -15.39
N LEU A 231 22.30 -23.01 -14.07
CA LEU A 231 22.75 -21.80 -13.41
C LEU A 231 24.28 -21.80 -13.24
N VAL A 232 24.80 -22.76 -12.46
CA VAL A 232 26.20 -22.85 -12.06
C VAL A 232 27.11 -23.23 -13.23
N GLY A 233 26.58 -23.92 -14.23
CA GLY A 233 27.32 -24.29 -15.45
C GLY A 233 27.38 -23.19 -16.51
N SER A 234 26.73 -22.04 -16.28
CA SER A 234 26.83 -20.91 -17.21
C SER A 234 28.22 -20.26 -17.14
N LYS A 235 28.73 -19.83 -18.29
CA LYS A 235 30.07 -19.21 -18.39
C LYS A 235 30.18 -17.87 -17.64
N ASP A 236 29.06 -17.16 -17.51
CA ASP A 236 28.96 -15.85 -16.89
C ASP A 236 28.44 -15.88 -15.45
N TYR A 237 28.21 -17.08 -14.90
CA TYR A 237 27.80 -17.23 -13.50
C TYR A 237 28.93 -16.81 -12.57
N GLN A 238 28.69 -15.79 -11.75
CA GLN A 238 29.65 -15.31 -10.76
C GLN A 238 28.97 -14.96 -9.44
N VAL A 239 29.54 -15.40 -8.32
CA VAL A 239 29.09 -14.96 -6.99
C VAL A 239 29.78 -13.63 -6.67
N ARG A 240 29.00 -12.55 -6.59
CA ARG A 240 29.52 -11.20 -6.32
C ARG A 240 29.71 -10.95 -4.83
N LYS A 241 28.71 -11.30 -4.03
CA LYS A 241 28.69 -11.02 -2.58
C LYS A 241 27.87 -12.06 -1.84
N ARG A 242 28.30 -12.42 -0.62
CA ARG A 242 27.48 -13.20 0.33
C ARG A 242 26.74 -12.22 1.25
N MET A 243 25.45 -12.43 1.45
CA MET A 243 24.59 -11.52 2.22
C MET A 243 24.19 -12.15 3.56
N GLY A 244 24.23 -11.34 4.63
CA GLY A 244 23.88 -11.76 5.98
C GLY A 244 24.98 -12.55 6.70
N ASN A 245 24.69 -12.94 7.95
CA ASN A 245 25.62 -13.66 8.83
C ASN A 245 25.59 -15.19 8.60
N GLY A 246 24.49 -15.72 8.06
CA GLY A 246 24.38 -17.10 7.61
C GLY A 246 24.49 -17.14 6.10
N SER A 247 25.40 -17.94 5.55
CA SER A 247 25.81 -18.00 4.15
C SER A 247 24.72 -18.32 3.11
N GLN A 248 23.42 -18.27 3.45
CA GLN A 248 22.28 -18.74 2.67
C GLN A 248 21.88 -17.85 1.49
N TYR A 249 22.16 -16.54 1.57
CA TYR A 249 21.85 -15.61 0.48
C TYR A 249 23.13 -15.16 -0.21
N LYS A 250 23.15 -15.22 -1.54
CA LYS A 250 24.27 -14.76 -2.37
C LYS A 250 23.75 -13.85 -3.47
N GLU A 251 24.38 -12.69 -3.64
CA GLU A 251 24.25 -11.89 -4.84
C GLU A 251 25.11 -12.55 -5.94
N ILE A 252 24.47 -12.84 -7.07
CA ILE A 252 25.10 -13.47 -8.23
C ILE A 252 24.93 -12.61 -9.47
N GLN A 253 25.81 -12.79 -10.44
CA GLN A 253 25.62 -12.34 -11.81
C GLN A 253 25.31 -13.56 -12.67
N TRP A 254 24.27 -13.48 -13.49
CA TRP A 254 23.87 -14.50 -14.46
C TRP A 254 23.08 -13.87 -15.60
N LEU A 255 23.35 -14.27 -16.84
CA LEU A 255 22.79 -13.67 -18.07
C LEU A 255 23.03 -12.14 -18.14
N GLY A 256 24.19 -11.70 -17.65
CA GLY A 256 24.57 -10.28 -17.58
C GLY A 256 23.84 -9.44 -16.52
N GLU A 257 22.89 -10.00 -15.78
CA GLU A 257 22.11 -9.30 -14.74
C GLU A 257 22.48 -9.78 -13.33
N ASN A 258 22.19 -8.95 -12.33
CA ASN A 258 22.40 -9.33 -10.93
C ASN A 258 21.11 -9.89 -10.32
N PHE A 259 21.24 -11.02 -9.63
CA PHE A 259 20.17 -11.71 -8.92
C PHE A 259 20.59 -12.04 -7.50
N VAL A 260 19.61 -12.48 -6.70
CA VAL A 260 19.87 -13.09 -5.39
C VAL A 260 19.53 -14.56 -5.49
N ILE A 261 20.40 -15.42 -4.97
CA ILE A 261 20.05 -16.82 -4.73
C ILE A 261 19.93 -17.07 -3.24
N ARG A 262 18.85 -17.75 -2.86
CA ARG A 262 18.72 -18.43 -1.57
C ARG A 262 19.09 -19.89 -1.78
N HIS A 263 20.03 -20.42 -1.01
CA HIS A 263 20.40 -21.83 -1.09
C HIS A 263 20.37 -22.51 0.29
N PHE A 264 20.05 -23.80 0.27
CA PHE A 264 19.97 -24.65 1.46
C PHE A 264 20.17 -26.13 1.09
N TYR A 265 20.56 -26.92 2.08
CA TYR A 265 20.75 -28.37 1.97
C TYR A 265 19.58 -29.10 2.62
N GLY A 266 19.13 -30.21 2.02
CA GLY A 266 18.05 -31.01 2.58
C GLY A 266 17.51 -32.06 1.62
N ASP A 267 16.51 -32.82 2.08
CA ASP A 267 15.76 -33.73 1.22
C ASP A 267 14.83 -32.93 0.29
N ILE A 268 15.34 -32.55 -0.88
CA ILE A 268 14.65 -31.63 -1.80
C ILE A 268 13.35 -32.24 -2.33
N GLU A 269 13.27 -33.56 -2.50
CA GLU A 269 12.06 -34.24 -2.96
C GLU A 269 10.91 -34.06 -1.97
N ALA A 270 11.20 -34.06 -0.66
CA ALA A 270 10.20 -33.79 0.38
C ALA A 270 9.69 -32.33 0.37
N PHE A 271 10.52 -31.37 -0.02
CA PHE A 271 10.17 -29.94 -0.05
C PHE A 271 9.63 -29.46 -1.39
N GLU A 272 9.73 -30.26 -2.43
CA GLU A 272 9.40 -29.83 -3.78
C GLU A 272 7.96 -29.31 -3.95
N PRO A 273 6.90 -29.93 -3.39
CA PRO A 273 5.55 -29.40 -3.49
C PRO A 273 5.43 -27.98 -2.92
N GLU A 274 6.08 -27.74 -1.77
CA GLU A 274 6.08 -26.43 -1.12
C GLU A 274 6.85 -25.41 -1.95
N ILE A 275 8.03 -25.77 -2.48
CA ILE A 275 8.83 -24.88 -3.35
C ILE A 275 8.03 -24.50 -4.61
N ARG A 276 7.30 -25.43 -5.23
CA ARG A 276 6.49 -25.15 -6.42
C ARG A 276 5.34 -24.20 -6.13
N GLU A 277 4.71 -24.31 -4.97
CA GLU A 277 3.69 -23.35 -4.54
C GLU A 277 4.28 -21.93 -4.49
N HIS A 278 5.48 -21.78 -3.93
CA HIS A 278 6.19 -20.50 -3.85
C HIS A 278 6.56 -19.93 -5.21
N LEU A 279 7.06 -20.77 -6.13
CA LEU A 279 7.39 -20.36 -7.50
C LEU A 279 6.15 -19.91 -8.30
N SER A 280 4.94 -20.25 -7.84
CA SER A 280 3.69 -19.85 -8.49
C SER A 280 3.15 -18.48 -8.02
N LEU A 281 3.72 -17.94 -6.93
CA LEU A 281 3.35 -16.63 -6.40
C LEU A 281 3.94 -15.54 -7.29
N SER A 282 3.14 -14.51 -7.57
CA SER A 282 3.51 -13.39 -8.42
C SER A 282 2.62 -12.20 -8.04
N HIS A 283 3.25 -11.20 -7.43
CA HIS A 283 2.62 -9.95 -7.01
C HIS A 283 3.68 -8.86 -6.77
N PRO A 284 3.45 -7.59 -7.17
CA PRO A 284 4.47 -6.53 -7.09
C PRO A 284 5.00 -6.20 -5.68
N HIS A 285 4.31 -6.67 -4.63
CA HIS A 285 4.71 -6.46 -3.24
C HIS A 285 5.09 -7.76 -2.51
N ILE A 286 5.28 -8.84 -3.25
CA ILE A 286 5.81 -10.11 -2.78
C ILE A 286 7.14 -10.36 -3.49
N MET A 287 8.12 -10.86 -2.76
CA MET A 287 9.43 -11.22 -3.32
C MET A 287 9.28 -12.39 -4.28
N ASP A 288 9.60 -12.14 -5.56
CA ASP A 288 9.40 -13.12 -6.62
C ASP A 288 10.54 -14.16 -6.62
N TYR A 289 10.17 -15.43 -6.45
CA TYR A 289 11.07 -16.55 -6.73
C TYR A 289 10.94 -16.90 -8.21
N LEU A 290 11.91 -16.44 -9.01
CA LEU A 290 11.89 -16.53 -10.47
C LEU A 290 12.04 -17.99 -10.94
N CYS A 291 12.96 -18.74 -10.33
CA CYS A 291 13.29 -20.12 -10.71
C CYS A 291 13.79 -20.93 -9.51
N GLY A 292 13.50 -22.23 -9.50
CA GLY A 292 14.06 -23.18 -8.54
C GLY A 292 14.98 -24.20 -9.23
N PHE A 293 16.15 -24.42 -8.65
CA PHE A 293 17.14 -25.39 -9.11
C PHE A 293 17.51 -26.38 -8.00
N SER A 294 17.95 -27.57 -8.38
CA SER A 294 18.44 -28.61 -7.47
C SER A 294 19.74 -29.25 -7.98
N ASP A 295 20.61 -29.61 -7.05
CA ASP A 295 21.77 -30.46 -7.24
C ASP A 295 21.50 -31.75 -6.46
N GLU A 296 21.09 -32.82 -7.17
CA GLU A 296 20.71 -34.10 -6.56
C GLU A 296 21.89 -34.76 -5.83
N GLU A 297 23.11 -34.62 -6.36
CA GLU A 297 24.32 -35.22 -5.78
C GLU A 297 24.65 -34.56 -4.44
N LYS A 298 24.52 -33.23 -4.37
CA LYS A 298 24.82 -32.45 -3.15
C LYS A 298 23.63 -32.27 -2.22
N LYS A 299 22.43 -32.68 -2.63
CA LYS A 299 21.17 -32.41 -1.92
C LYS A 299 21.00 -30.91 -1.62
N GLU A 300 21.37 -30.07 -2.59
CA GLU A 300 21.35 -28.60 -2.46
C GLU A 300 20.25 -28.02 -3.37
N CYS A 301 19.47 -27.08 -2.85
CA CYS A 301 18.48 -26.33 -3.62
C CYS A 301 18.90 -24.87 -3.75
N PHE A 302 18.63 -24.28 -4.91
CA PHE A 302 18.84 -22.86 -5.20
C PHE A 302 17.51 -22.24 -5.65
N LEU A 303 17.10 -21.18 -4.97
CA LEU A 303 15.96 -20.36 -5.37
C LEU A 303 16.48 -19.02 -5.87
N LEU A 304 16.24 -18.73 -7.15
CA LEU A 304 16.61 -17.48 -7.80
C LEU A 304 15.55 -16.42 -7.53
N MET A 305 16.00 -15.24 -7.13
CA MET A 305 15.18 -14.11 -6.70
C MET A 305 15.70 -12.84 -7.37
N GLU A 306 14.83 -11.83 -7.48
CA GLU A 306 15.28 -10.50 -7.88
C GLU A 306 16.16 -9.85 -6.79
N LEU A 307 17.02 -8.92 -7.20
CA LEU A 307 17.86 -8.16 -6.28
C LEU A 307 17.13 -6.91 -5.76
N MET A 308 16.95 -6.84 -4.43
CA MET A 308 16.48 -5.64 -3.73
C MET A 308 17.63 -4.95 -2.99
N SER A 309 17.48 -3.64 -2.74
CA SER A 309 18.59 -2.83 -2.21
C SER A 309 18.95 -3.17 -0.75
N LYS A 310 17.94 -3.26 0.13
CA LYS A 310 18.13 -3.52 1.57
C LYS A 310 16.84 -3.98 2.25
N THR A 311 16.94 -4.44 3.49
CA THR A 311 15.77 -4.67 4.35
C THR A 311 15.21 -3.35 4.89
N LEU A 312 13.93 -3.33 5.24
CA LEU A 312 13.28 -2.16 5.85
C LEU A 312 13.94 -1.83 7.20
N SER A 313 14.28 -2.84 8.01
CA SER A 313 15.01 -2.64 9.26
C SER A 313 16.34 -1.91 9.06
N ALA A 314 17.15 -2.34 8.08
CA ALA A 314 18.40 -1.68 7.75
C ALA A 314 18.15 -0.25 7.24
N HIS A 315 17.12 -0.07 6.41
CA HIS A 315 16.76 1.25 5.88
C HIS A 315 16.35 2.25 6.97
N ILE A 316 15.52 1.84 7.92
CA ILE A 316 15.10 2.67 9.04
C ILE A 316 16.31 3.04 9.89
N LYS A 317 17.18 2.07 10.21
CA LYS A 317 18.43 2.33 10.98
C LYS A 317 19.33 3.35 10.30
N ASP A 318 19.51 3.26 8.99
CA ASP A 318 20.33 4.21 8.21
C ASP A 318 19.79 5.65 8.30
N ILE A 319 18.46 5.82 8.27
CA ILE A 319 17.81 7.15 8.24
C ILE A 319 17.62 7.74 9.64
N HIS A 320 17.28 6.91 10.63
CA HIS A 320 16.87 7.37 11.95
C HIS A 320 18.01 8.10 12.69
N GLY A 321 19.26 7.67 12.46
CA GLY A 321 20.49 8.33 12.93
C GLY A 321 20.53 8.62 14.45
N PRO A 322 21.53 9.36 14.94
CA PRO A 322 21.62 9.70 16.37
C PRO A 322 20.58 10.75 16.81
N ARG A 323 19.91 11.44 15.87
CA ARG A 323 18.96 12.52 16.15
C ARG A 323 17.50 12.06 16.33
N LYS A 324 17.22 10.74 16.23
CA LYS A 324 15.88 10.13 16.43
C LYS A 324 14.74 10.89 15.72
N ARG A 325 14.94 11.28 14.45
CA ARG A 325 13.90 11.92 13.65
C ARG A 325 12.95 10.87 13.10
N LEU A 326 11.67 11.23 12.91
CA LEU A 326 10.72 10.34 12.24
C LEU A 326 11.32 9.82 10.91
N PRO A 327 11.28 8.50 10.66
CA PRO A 327 11.99 7.90 9.53
C PRO A 327 11.38 8.33 8.19
N PHE A 328 10.07 8.56 8.16
CA PHE A 328 9.32 8.89 6.95
C PHE A 328 8.31 10.00 7.21
N LEU A 329 7.99 10.76 6.15
CA LEU A 329 6.79 11.59 6.15
C LEU A 329 5.56 10.69 6.25
N LEU A 330 4.49 11.16 6.90
CA LEU A 330 3.31 10.34 7.17
C LEU A 330 2.70 9.70 5.91
N HIS A 331 2.60 10.45 4.81
CA HIS A 331 2.07 9.94 3.55
C HIS A 331 2.98 8.88 2.92
N VAL A 332 4.29 8.93 3.16
CA VAL A 332 5.26 7.93 2.70
C VAL A 332 5.14 6.66 3.55
N ALA A 333 5.03 6.81 4.87
CA ALA A 333 4.80 5.67 5.77
C ALA A 333 3.48 4.94 5.43
N VAL A 334 2.39 5.68 5.20
CA VAL A 334 1.09 5.10 4.79
C VAL A 334 1.21 4.38 3.44
N ASP A 335 2.00 4.90 2.50
CA ASP A 335 2.25 4.23 1.23
C ASP A 335 3.03 2.91 1.43
N HIS A 336 4.07 2.89 2.28
CA HIS A 336 4.77 1.64 2.63
C HIS A 336 3.85 0.63 3.33
N MET A 337 3.04 1.09 4.29
CA MET A 337 2.04 0.26 4.97
C MET A 337 1.06 -0.36 3.96
N LEU A 338 0.61 0.42 2.98
CA LEU A 338 -0.30 -0.07 1.94
C LEU A 338 0.37 -1.12 1.06
N GLN A 339 1.62 -0.91 0.64
CA GLN A 339 2.36 -1.90 -0.16
C GLN A 339 2.52 -3.24 0.59
N ILE A 340 2.89 -3.19 1.87
CA ILE A 340 3.01 -4.39 2.72
C ILE A 340 1.65 -5.08 2.85
N ALA A 341 0.59 -4.31 3.17
CA ALA A 341 -0.75 -4.85 3.34
C ALA A 341 -1.26 -5.54 2.06
N ARG A 342 -0.97 -4.99 0.88
CA ARG A 342 -1.32 -5.60 -0.42
C ARG A 342 -0.58 -6.91 -0.67
N GLY A 343 0.72 -6.97 -0.34
CA GLY A 343 1.47 -8.22 -0.42
C GLY A 343 0.85 -9.30 0.47
N MET A 344 0.51 -8.94 1.71
CA MET A 344 -0.10 -9.87 2.66
C MET A 344 -1.53 -10.28 2.28
N GLU A 345 -2.35 -9.36 1.75
CA GLU A 345 -3.66 -9.67 1.18
C GLU A 345 -3.54 -10.73 0.07
N TYR A 346 -2.56 -10.56 -0.82
CA TYR A 346 -2.30 -11.53 -1.88
C TYR A 346 -1.89 -12.90 -1.32
N LEU A 347 -0.95 -12.98 -0.38
CA LEU A 347 -0.53 -14.26 0.23
C LEU A 347 -1.71 -14.99 0.89
N HIS A 348 -2.53 -14.25 1.64
CA HIS A 348 -3.70 -14.81 2.32
C HIS A 348 -4.78 -15.27 1.34
N SER A 349 -4.91 -14.61 0.18
CA SER A 349 -5.78 -15.08 -0.92
C SER A 349 -5.32 -16.41 -1.53
N LYS A 350 -4.03 -16.73 -1.40
CA LYS A 350 -3.43 -18.01 -1.77
C LYS A 350 -3.36 -19.01 -0.63
N LYS A 351 -3.92 -18.67 0.54
CA LYS A 351 -3.85 -19.49 1.78
C LYS A 351 -2.42 -19.73 2.28
N VAL A 352 -1.50 -18.84 1.91
CA VAL A 352 -0.13 -18.81 2.43
C VAL A 352 -0.06 -17.81 3.58
N TYR A 353 0.24 -18.27 4.79
CA TYR A 353 0.45 -17.41 5.96
C TYR A 353 1.94 -17.18 6.18
N HIS A 354 2.34 -15.96 6.53
CA HIS A 354 3.76 -15.61 6.63
C HIS A 354 4.38 -16.14 7.93
N GLY A 355 3.69 -15.98 9.06
CA GLY A 355 4.08 -16.45 10.40
C GLY A 355 5.20 -15.67 11.08
N GLU A 356 6.01 -14.92 10.33
CA GLU A 356 7.19 -14.20 10.83
C GLU A 356 7.35 -12.82 10.18
N LEU A 357 6.26 -12.11 9.94
CA LEU A 357 6.32 -10.78 9.33
C LEU A 357 7.02 -9.80 10.27
N ASN A 358 8.15 -9.23 9.82
CA ASN A 358 8.93 -8.24 10.57
C ASN A 358 9.73 -7.35 9.60
N PRO A 359 10.32 -6.23 10.06
CA PRO A 359 11.04 -5.31 9.18
C PRO A 359 12.31 -5.89 8.53
N SER A 360 12.87 -6.99 9.05
CA SER A 360 14.00 -7.69 8.40
C SER A 360 13.55 -8.56 7.23
N ASN A 361 12.30 -9.03 7.26
CA ASN A 361 11.65 -9.80 6.20
C ASN A 361 10.96 -8.92 5.14
N ILE A 362 11.06 -7.59 5.26
CA ILE A 362 10.55 -6.65 4.27
C ILE A 362 11.73 -6.06 3.51
N LEU A 363 11.75 -6.22 2.19
CA LEU A 363 12.80 -5.73 1.30
C LEU A 363 12.36 -4.45 0.61
N VAL A 364 13.28 -3.50 0.48
CA VAL A 364 13.00 -2.16 -0.05
C VAL A 364 14.04 -1.71 -1.06
N THR A 365 13.57 -1.00 -2.09
CA THR A 365 14.38 -0.33 -3.10
C THR A 365 13.84 1.10 -3.30
N PRO A 366 14.67 2.15 -3.35
CA PRO A 366 14.20 3.51 -3.62
C PRO A 366 13.44 3.63 -4.94
N ARG A 367 12.32 4.37 -4.97
CA ARG A 367 11.56 4.63 -6.20
C ARG A 367 11.98 5.93 -6.88
N GLY A 368 12.51 5.79 -8.08
CA GLY A 368 12.97 6.92 -8.90
C GLY A 368 14.04 7.76 -8.19
N HIS A 369 14.14 9.02 -8.58
CA HIS A 369 15.07 9.99 -7.99
C HIS A 369 14.41 10.87 -6.91
N SER A 370 13.26 10.45 -6.36
CA SER A 370 12.52 11.27 -5.42
C SER A 370 13.27 11.43 -4.10
N GLN A 371 13.53 12.67 -3.71
CA GLN A 371 14.08 13.01 -2.40
C GLN A 371 13.07 12.82 -1.26
N GLU A 372 11.81 12.51 -1.56
CA GLU A 372 10.73 12.38 -0.57
C GLU A 372 10.74 11.03 0.16
N GLY A 373 11.59 10.07 -0.23
CA GLY A 373 11.79 8.81 0.52
C GLY A 373 10.81 7.68 0.16
N TYR A 374 10.11 7.77 -0.98
CA TYR A 374 9.28 6.67 -1.46
C TYR A 374 10.12 5.44 -1.82
N LEU A 375 9.65 4.28 -1.37
CA LEU A 375 10.29 2.99 -1.58
C LEU A 375 9.33 2.06 -2.31
N HIS A 376 9.87 1.15 -3.09
CA HIS A 376 9.20 -0.04 -3.58
C HIS A 376 9.43 -1.14 -2.54
N VAL A 377 8.35 -1.72 -2.03
CA VAL A 377 8.36 -2.62 -0.88
C VAL A 377 7.89 -3.99 -1.32
N LYS A 378 8.68 -5.02 -1.00
CA LYS A 378 8.35 -6.44 -1.21
C LYS A 378 8.52 -7.23 0.09
N VAL A 379 7.49 -7.98 0.46
CA VAL A 379 7.54 -8.92 1.60
C VAL A 379 8.32 -10.16 1.18
N SER A 380 9.16 -10.70 2.05
CA SER A 380 10.06 -11.84 1.81
C SER A 380 10.11 -12.75 3.05
N GLY A 381 10.80 -13.89 2.97
CA GLY A 381 10.97 -14.77 4.13
C GLY A 381 9.70 -15.51 4.56
N PHE A 382 8.64 -15.47 3.74
CA PHE A 382 7.46 -16.31 3.85
C PHE A 382 7.73 -17.69 3.23
N GLY A 383 7.08 -18.68 3.85
CA GLY A 383 7.10 -20.12 3.57
C GLY A 383 8.46 -20.80 3.30
N LEU A 384 8.44 -22.13 3.38
CA LEU A 384 9.53 -23.01 3.80
C LEU A 384 9.85 -22.96 5.32
N PRO A 385 8.87 -23.05 6.25
CA PRO A 385 9.15 -23.16 7.67
C PRO A 385 9.99 -24.40 7.99
N SER A 386 9.71 -25.52 7.33
CA SER A 386 10.45 -26.78 7.48
C SER A 386 11.92 -26.67 7.05
N VAL A 387 12.24 -25.80 6.09
CA VAL A 387 13.62 -25.51 5.66
C VAL A 387 14.32 -24.56 6.63
N LYS A 388 13.57 -23.63 7.26
CA LYS A 388 14.12 -22.78 8.32
C LYS A 388 14.62 -23.63 9.49
N ASP A 389 13.90 -24.68 9.87
CA ASP A 389 14.31 -25.61 10.94
C ASP A 389 15.64 -26.33 10.65
N LEU A 390 15.91 -26.70 9.40
CA LEU A 390 17.19 -27.31 8.98
C LEU A 390 18.36 -26.33 9.15
N SER A 391 18.11 -25.04 8.95
CA SER A 391 19.11 -23.98 9.02
C SER A 391 19.34 -23.38 10.41
N GLN A 392 18.32 -23.40 11.28
CA GLN A 392 18.41 -22.85 12.63
C GLN A 392 19.09 -23.79 13.62
N LYS A 393 19.23 -25.09 13.32
CA LYS A 393 19.97 -26.07 14.15
C LYS A 393 21.45 -25.73 14.38
N GLY A 394 22.01 -24.71 13.72
CA GLY A 394 23.38 -24.22 13.94
C GLY A 394 23.54 -22.73 14.23
N ASN A 395 22.47 -21.93 14.28
CA ASN A 395 22.55 -20.47 14.42
C ASN A 395 21.51 -19.95 15.42
N THR A 396 21.76 -20.15 16.71
CA THR A 396 21.20 -19.27 17.75
C THR A 396 21.69 -17.85 17.47
N ASN A 397 20.80 -17.00 16.95
CA ASN A 397 21.08 -15.60 16.65
C ASN A 397 21.66 -14.87 17.88
N GLN A 398 22.98 -14.68 17.91
CA GLN A 398 23.68 -13.86 18.91
C GLN A 398 23.48 -12.34 18.70
N ASN A 399 22.68 -11.93 17.72
CA ASN A 399 22.41 -10.52 17.43
C ASN A 399 21.02 -10.10 17.94
N GLY A 400 20.87 -9.90 19.26
CA GLY A 400 20.01 -8.92 19.95
C GLY A 400 18.57 -8.59 19.51
N SER A 401 18.01 -9.22 18.47
CA SER A 401 16.63 -9.03 18.01
C SER A 401 15.81 -10.16 18.60
N LEU A 402 14.97 -9.83 19.57
CA LEU A 402 14.10 -10.77 20.26
C LEU A 402 12.93 -11.10 19.31
N PRO A 403 12.90 -12.27 18.62
CA PRO A 403 11.91 -12.53 17.57
C PRO A 403 10.46 -12.47 18.08
N PHE A 404 10.26 -12.70 19.37
CA PHE A 404 8.93 -12.74 19.98
C PHE A 404 8.16 -11.42 20.01
N ILE A 405 8.83 -10.26 19.88
CA ILE A 405 8.11 -8.96 19.90
C ILE A 405 7.19 -8.78 18.68
N TRP A 406 7.43 -9.57 17.63
CA TRP A 406 6.67 -9.58 16.38
C TRP A 406 5.55 -10.63 16.35
N TYR A 407 5.56 -11.58 17.28
CA TYR A 407 4.57 -12.65 17.33
C TYR A 407 3.31 -12.22 18.08
N ALA A 408 2.17 -12.71 17.60
CA ALA A 408 0.89 -12.49 18.22
C ALA A 408 0.78 -13.18 19.60
N PRO A 409 -0.02 -12.65 20.54
CA PRO A 409 -0.19 -13.23 21.87
C PRO A 409 -0.54 -14.73 21.85
N GLU A 410 -1.44 -15.13 20.97
CA GLU A 410 -1.90 -16.51 20.82
C GLU A 410 -0.81 -17.44 20.27
N VAL A 411 0.09 -16.92 19.42
CA VAL A 411 1.25 -17.65 18.89
C VAL A 411 2.28 -17.87 20.00
N LEU A 412 2.53 -16.85 20.82
CA LEU A 412 3.42 -16.95 21.98
C LEU A 412 2.90 -17.90 23.05
N GLU A 413 1.59 -17.99 23.22
CA GLU A 413 0.96 -18.95 24.11
C GLU A 413 1.12 -20.39 23.60
N GLU A 414 0.86 -20.63 22.31
CA GLU A 414 1.02 -21.95 21.70
C GLU A 414 2.48 -22.44 21.74
N GLN A 415 3.45 -21.56 21.46
CA GLN A 415 4.89 -21.89 21.53
C GLN A 415 5.37 -22.27 22.94
N GLU A 416 4.82 -21.65 23.99
CA GLU A 416 5.15 -21.99 25.38
C GLU A 416 4.54 -23.35 25.75
N GLN A 417 3.30 -23.60 25.35
CA GLN A 417 2.58 -24.85 25.65
C GLN A 417 3.14 -26.07 24.92
N SER A 418 3.68 -25.90 23.70
CA SER A 418 4.21 -27.01 22.90
C SER A 418 5.62 -27.46 23.31
N GLY A 419 6.20 -26.89 24.37
CA GLY A 419 7.57 -27.21 24.81
C GLY A 419 8.62 -26.92 23.73
N GLY A 420 8.35 -25.98 22.82
CA GLY A 420 9.20 -25.66 21.68
C GLY A 420 9.05 -26.59 20.47
N VAL A 421 8.09 -27.53 20.46
CA VAL A 421 7.79 -28.38 19.29
C VAL A 421 6.89 -27.61 18.31
N THR A 422 7.30 -27.62 17.04
CA THR A 422 7.01 -26.62 15.99
C THR A 422 5.72 -26.83 15.20
N ASN A 423 4.63 -27.26 15.83
CA ASN A 423 3.33 -27.35 15.13
C ASN A 423 2.45 -26.11 15.34
N THR A 424 3.06 -24.94 15.62
CA THR A 424 2.38 -23.66 15.83
C THR A 424 1.61 -23.28 14.58
N LYS A 425 0.29 -23.14 14.70
CA LYS A 425 -0.57 -22.82 13.55
C LYS A 425 -0.65 -21.31 13.34
N TYR A 426 0.16 -20.80 12.43
CA TYR A 426 0.03 -19.43 11.97
C TYR A 426 -1.31 -19.21 11.26
N THR A 427 -1.90 -18.05 11.51
CA THR A 427 -3.21 -17.66 10.96
C THR A 427 -3.14 -16.29 10.30
N GLU A 428 -4.15 -15.98 9.48
CA GLU A 428 -4.36 -14.63 8.93
C GLU A 428 -4.25 -13.54 10.01
N LYS A 429 -4.89 -13.79 11.17
CA LYS A 429 -4.97 -12.83 12.28
C LYS A 429 -3.66 -12.69 13.04
N SER A 430 -2.84 -13.73 13.10
CA SER A 430 -1.49 -13.63 13.67
C SER A 430 -0.58 -12.73 12.84
N ASP A 431 -0.64 -12.84 11.50
CA ASP A 431 0.11 -11.96 10.59
C ASP A 431 -0.35 -10.50 10.67
N VAL A 432 -1.66 -10.26 10.88
CA VAL A 432 -2.20 -8.90 11.06
C VAL A 432 -1.64 -8.24 12.34
N TYR A 433 -1.44 -9.01 13.40
CA TYR A 433 -0.77 -8.49 14.60
C TYR A 433 0.67 -8.08 14.30
N SER A 434 1.43 -8.95 13.62
CA SER A 434 2.81 -8.66 13.23
C SER A 434 2.90 -7.41 12.35
N PHE A 435 1.93 -7.24 11.43
CA PHE A 435 1.80 -6.04 10.62
C PHE A 435 1.54 -4.78 11.48
N GLY A 436 0.72 -4.88 12.52
CA GLY A 436 0.52 -3.80 13.50
C GLY A 436 1.84 -3.35 14.17
N MET A 437 2.71 -4.30 14.53
CA MET A 437 4.03 -4.00 15.07
C MET A 437 4.96 -3.35 14.03
N VAL A 438 4.94 -3.82 12.78
CA VAL A 438 5.69 -3.17 11.68
C VAL A 438 5.20 -1.74 11.45
N CYS A 439 3.89 -1.51 11.49
CA CYS A 439 3.31 -0.17 11.37
C CYS A 439 3.79 0.75 12.49
N PHE A 440 3.91 0.26 13.73
CA PHE A 440 4.46 1.03 14.84
C PHE A 440 5.90 1.49 14.55
N GLU A 441 6.76 0.60 14.06
CA GLU A 441 8.14 0.97 13.71
C GLU A 441 8.19 1.95 12.52
N LEU A 442 7.35 1.79 11.50
CA LEU A 442 7.26 2.75 10.39
C LEU A 442 6.84 4.15 10.85
N LEU A 443 5.92 4.23 11.81
CA LEU A 443 5.35 5.50 12.28
C LEU A 443 6.21 6.21 13.33
N THR A 444 7.03 5.48 14.08
CA THR A 444 7.83 6.03 15.19
C THR A 444 9.33 5.99 14.93
N GLY A 445 9.78 5.09 14.05
CA GLY A 445 11.18 4.71 13.84
C GLY A 445 11.81 3.95 15.01
N LYS A 446 11.03 3.63 16.05
CA LYS A 446 11.48 2.85 17.21
C LYS A 446 11.11 1.39 17.04
N VAL A 447 12.00 0.51 17.49
CA VAL A 447 11.68 -0.90 17.65
C VAL A 447 10.56 -1.03 18.71
N PRO A 448 9.52 -1.86 18.51
CA PRO A 448 8.49 -2.09 19.51
C PRO A 448 9.11 -2.48 20.86
N PHE A 449 8.61 -1.86 21.93
CA PHE A 449 9.06 -2.10 23.32
C PHE A 449 10.53 -1.72 23.61
N GLU A 450 11.19 -0.92 22.75
CA GLU A 450 12.58 -0.46 22.97
C GLU A 450 12.80 0.22 24.34
N ASP A 451 11.80 0.98 24.82
CA ASP A 451 11.88 1.70 26.09
C ASP A 451 11.60 0.81 27.32
N SER A 452 11.29 -0.48 27.16
CA SER A 452 11.01 -1.38 28.28
C SER A 452 12.28 -1.97 28.88
N HIS A 453 12.36 -1.97 30.21
CA HIS A 453 13.47 -2.58 30.95
C HIS A 453 13.39 -4.12 31.02
N LEU A 454 12.29 -4.71 30.51
CA LEU A 454 12.04 -6.15 30.57
C LEU A 454 12.47 -6.83 29.27
N GLN A 455 13.15 -7.97 29.38
CA GLN A 455 13.62 -8.77 28.24
C GLN A 455 13.20 -10.25 28.39
N GLY A 456 13.27 -10.99 27.29
CA GLY A 456 13.01 -12.44 27.27
C GLY A 456 11.58 -12.80 27.69
N GLU A 457 11.46 -13.88 28.46
CA GLU A 457 10.17 -14.43 28.91
C GLU A 457 9.27 -13.44 29.65
N LYS A 458 9.86 -12.48 30.39
CA LYS A 458 9.08 -11.46 31.10
C LYS A 458 8.31 -10.56 30.12
N MET A 459 8.94 -10.18 29.01
CA MET A 459 8.29 -9.41 27.97
C MET A 459 7.22 -10.24 27.24
N SER A 460 7.51 -11.50 26.92
CA SER A 460 6.52 -12.42 26.33
C SER A 460 5.25 -12.51 27.20
N ARG A 461 5.40 -12.70 28.52
CA ARG A 461 4.29 -12.73 29.47
C ARG A 461 3.48 -11.43 29.45
N ASN A 462 4.14 -10.28 29.37
CA ASN A 462 3.46 -8.99 29.33
C ASN A 462 2.70 -8.76 28.03
N ILE A 463 3.27 -9.15 26.89
CA ILE A 463 2.59 -9.09 25.58
C ILE A 463 1.28 -9.89 25.62
N ARG A 464 1.33 -11.10 26.21
CA ARG A 464 0.15 -11.94 26.45
C ARG A 464 -0.85 -11.32 27.40
N ALA A 465 -0.38 -10.61 28.44
CA ALA A 465 -1.23 -9.85 29.35
C ALA A 465 -1.83 -8.58 28.73
N GLY A 466 -1.50 -8.24 27.48
CA GLY A 466 -2.06 -7.11 26.75
C GLY A 466 -1.18 -5.86 26.70
N GLU A 467 0.09 -5.95 27.14
CA GLU A 467 1.04 -4.83 26.98
C GLU A 467 1.25 -4.53 25.49
N ARG A 468 1.20 -3.25 25.12
CA ARG A 468 1.43 -2.75 23.76
C ARG A 468 2.32 -1.51 23.81
N PRO A 469 3.13 -1.24 22.76
CA PRO A 469 4.01 -0.09 22.77
C PRO A 469 3.22 1.21 22.63
N LEU A 470 3.72 2.28 23.24
CA LEU A 470 3.07 3.58 23.29
C LEU A 470 3.50 4.46 22.13
N PHE A 471 2.52 5.06 21.44
CA PHE A 471 2.78 6.08 20.44
C PHE A 471 3.13 7.43 21.09
N PRO A 472 3.98 8.25 20.46
CA PRO A 472 4.16 9.64 20.84
C PRO A 472 2.83 10.42 20.85
N LEU A 473 2.69 11.40 21.76
CA LEU A 473 1.45 12.18 21.95
C LEU A 473 0.94 12.86 20.67
N ASN A 474 1.85 13.30 19.80
CA ASN A 474 1.51 14.04 18.58
C ASN A 474 1.29 13.14 17.35
N SER A 475 1.20 11.82 17.54
CA SER A 475 0.98 10.91 16.42
C SER A 475 -0.47 11.03 15.88
N PRO A 476 -0.69 10.91 14.56
CA PRO A 476 -2.02 11.04 13.95
C PRO A 476 -2.99 9.94 14.39
N LYS A 477 -4.09 10.31 15.05
CA LYS A 477 -5.05 9.36 15.64
C LYS A 477 -5.65 8.37 14.64
N TYR A 478 -5.96 8.81 13.41
CA TYR A 478 -6.61 7.94 12.41
C TYR A 478 -5.70 6.82 11.89
N VAL A 479 -4.38 7.03 11.83
CA VAL A 479 -3.44 5.95 11.49
C VAL A 479 -3.18 5.06 12.70
N ILE A 480 -3.04 5.65 13.89
CA ILE A 480 -2.87 4.90 15.14
C ILE A 480 -4.06 4.00 15.42
N ASN A 481 -5.29 4.45 15.20
CA ASN A 481 -6.49 3.64 15.43
C ASN A 481 -6.46 2.36 14.59
N LEU A 482 -6.08 2.46 13.31
CA LEU A 482 -5.90 1.29 12.46
C LEU A 482 -4.81 0.35 13.02
N THR A 483 -3.63 0.87 13.34
CA THR A 483 -2.54 0.08 13.94
C THR A 483 -3.00 -0.59 15.23
N LYS A 484 -3.79 0.11 16.05
CA LYS A 484 -4.32 -0.40 17.30
C LYS A 484 -5.34 -1.51 17.12
N ARG A 485 -6.15 -1.46 16.06
CA ARG A 485 -7.05 -2.57 15.71
C ARG A 485 -6.27 -3.79 15.20
N CYS A 486 -5.16 -3.59 14.48
CA CYS A 486 -4.34 -4.69 13.97
C CYS A 486 -3.72 -5.55 15.09
N TRP A 487 -3.29 -4.94 16.20
CA TRP A 487 -2.66 -5.67 17.32
C TRP A 487 -3.59 -5.94 18.52
N HIS A 488 -4.91 -5.91 18.29
CA HIS A 488 -5.91 -6.18 19.33
C HIS A 488 -5.67 -7.55 19.98
N THR A 489 -5.91 -7.68 21.29
CA THR A 489 -5.66 -8.94 22.02
C THR A 489 -6.46 -10.09 21.43
N ASP A 490 -7.79 -9.92 21.31
CA ASP A 490 -8.67 -10.87 20.61
C ASP A 490 -8.38 -10.87 19.10
N PRO A 491 -7.95 -12.00 18.50
CA PRO A 491 -7.70 -12.12 17.06
C PRO A 491 -8.92 -11.84 16.18
N SER A 492 -10.13 -12.10 16.66
CA SER A 492 -11.37 -11.90 15.88
C SER A 492 -11.68 -10.43 15.62
N GLN A 493 -11.21 -9.54 16.49
CA GLN A 493 -11.37 -8.08 16.36
C GLN A 493 -10.36 -7.47 15.38
N ARG A 494 -9.33 -8.21 14.97
CA ARG A 494 -8.32 -7.71 14.04
C ARG A 494 -8.89 -7.70 12.61
N PRO A 495 -8.77 -6.60 11.86
CA PRO A 495 -9.29 -6.53 10.49
C PRO A 495 -8.55 -7.49 9.55
N SER A 496 -9.17 -7.88 8.44
CA SER A 496 -8.45 -8.61 7.37
C SER A 496 -7.53 -7.66 6.60
N PHE A 497 -6.50 -8.18 5.93
CA PHE A 497 -5.64 -7.34 5.07
C PHE A 497 -6.41 -6.62 3.97
N SER A 498 -7.47 -7.23 3.41
CA SER A 498 -8.34 -6.55 2.44
C SER A 498 -9.00 -5.30 3.01
N SER A 499 -9.46 -5.38 4.26
CA SER A 499 -10.04 -4.24 4.98
C SER A 499 -8.98 -3.18 5.26
N ILE A 500 -7.79 -3.60 5.71
CA ILE A 500 -6.64 -2.72 5.94
C ILE A 500 -6.26 -1.97 4.66
N CYS A 501 -6.17 -2.64 3.51
CA CYS A 501 -5.86 -2.04 2.21
C CYS A 501 -6.86 -0.94 1.83
N ARG A 502 -8.18 -1.16 2.03
CA ARG A 502 -9.22 -0.15 1.77
C ARG A 502 -9.08 1.06 2.69
N VAL A 503 -8.92 0.83 3.99
CA VAL A 503 -8.77 1.90 4.98
C VAL A 503 -7.51 2.73 4.71
N LEU A 504 -6.36 2.08 4.41
CA LEU A 504 -5.11 2.78 4.09
C LEU A 504 -5.21 3.61 2.81
N ARG A 505 -5.88 3.10 1.76
CA ARG A 505 -6.17 3.90 0.54
C ARG A 505 -6.99 5.14 0.88
N TYR A 506 -7.98 5.02 1.77
CA TYR A 506 -8.80 6.16 2.17
C TYR A 506 -8.04 7.17 3.05
N ILE A 507 -7.17 6.70 3.94
CA ILE A 507 -6.22 7.55 4.68
C ILE A 507 -5.30 8.28 3.70
N LYS A 508 -4.75 7.59 2.70
CA LYS A 508 -3.92 8.21 1.65
C LYS A 508 -4.67 9.31 0.91
N ARG A 509 -5.96 9.11 0.59
CA ARG A 509 -6.85 10.16 0.05
C ARG A 509 -6.95 11.37 0.97
N PHE A 510 -7.21 11.17 2.26
CA PHE A 510 -7.29 12.25 3.24
C PHE A 510 -5.99 13.08 3.30
N LEU A 511 -4.84 12.40 3.34
CA LEU A 511 -3.52 13.04 3.37
C LEU A 511 -3.21 13.84 2.10
N ALA A 512 -3.59 13.32 0.93
CA ALA A 512 -3.39 13.99 -0.35
C ALA A 512 -4.26 15.26 -0.48
N MET A 513 -5.47 15.25 0.07
CA MET A 513 -6.37 16.40 0.10
C MET A 513 -5.93 17.48 1.11
N ASN A 514 -5.11 17.10 2.11
CA ASN A 514 -4.71 17.98 3.22
C ASN A 514 -3.18 17.99 3.43
N PRO A 515 -2.39 18.53 2.48
CA PRO A 515 -0.93 18.47 2.54
C PRO A 515 -0.30 19.26 3.71
N GLY A 516 -1.05 20.18 4.33
CA GLY A 516 -0.60 20.98 5.49
C GLY A 516 -0.38 20.19 6.79
N TYR A 517 -0.67 18.89 6.80
CA TYR A 517 -0.60 18.03 7.99
C TYR A 517 0.79 18.00 8.67
N ASN A 518 1.87 18.15 7.90
CA ASN A 518 3.24 18.02 8.41
C ASN A 518 3.81 19.31 9.07
N GLY A 519 3.08 20.43 9.07
CA GLY A 519 3.60 21.72 9.52
C GLY A 519 2.62 22.64 10.27
N HIS A 520 1.39 22.20 10.53
CA HIS A 520 0.39 22.98 11.24
C HIS A 520 0.36 22.60 12.75
N PRO A 521 0.22 23.57 13.68
CA PRO A 521 0.15 23.28 15.12
C PRO A 521 -1.00 22.34 15.49
N ASP A 522 -2.14 22.52 14.82
CA ASP A 522 -3.32 21.67 14.89
C ASP A 522 -3.60 21.09 13.50
N PRO A 523 -3.20 19.84 13.22
CA PRO A 523 -3.47 19.22 11.94
C PRO A 523 -4.96 18.85 11.82
N PRO A 524 -5.56 18.99 10.63
CA PRO A 524 -6.98 18.67 10.44
C PRO A 524 -7.21 17.19 10.74
N MET A 525 -8.15 16.88 11.64
CA MET A 525 -8.55 15.50 11.90
C MET A 525 -9.66 15.08 10.94
N PRO A 526 -9.66 13.82 10.46
CA PRO A 526 -10.80 13.30 9.74
C PRO A 526 -12.03 13.33 10.65
N PRO A 527 -13.21 13.66 10.12
CA PRO A 527 -14.42 13.85 10.91
C PRO A 527 -14.97 12.53 11.47
N VAL A 528 -14.55 11.39 10.91
CA VAL A 528 -15.05 10.05 11.23
C VAL A 528 -13.89 9.07 11.32
N ASP A 529 -13.98 8.08 12.22
CA ASP A 529 -13.07 6.93 12.20
C ASP A 529 -13.35 6.05 10.96
N TYR A 530 -12.34 5.92 10.09
CA TYR A 530 -12.45 5.14 8.86
C TYR A 530 -12.64 3.65 9.08
N CYS A 531 -12.24 3.12 10.23
CA CYS A 531 -12.53 1.75 10.57
C CYS A 531 -14.02 1.52 10.85
N ASP A 532 -14.75 2.55 11.32
CA ASP A 532 -16.20 2.47 11.50
C ASP A 532 -16.95 2.58 10.18
N ILE A 533 -16.41 3.35 9.21
CA ILE A 533 -16.92 3.35 7.83
C ILE A 533 -16.76 1.96 7.22
N GLU A 534 -15.59 1.33 7.38
CA GLU A 534 -15.34 -0.02 6.89
C GLU A 534 -16.34 -1.03 7.48
N SER A 535 -16.63 -0.97 8.78
CA SER A 535 -17.64 -1.85 9.39
C SER A 535 -19.07 -1.64 8.85
N VAL A 536 -19.41 -0.42 8.41
CA VAL A 536 -20.69 -0.16 7.72
C VAL A 536 -20.68 -0.75 6.31
N LEU A 537 -19.57 -0.59 5.59
CA LEU A 537 -19.43 -1.07 4.21
C LEU A 537 -19.38 -2.60 4.14
N LEU A 538 -18.67 -3.28 5.05
CA LEU A 538 -18.64 -4.74 5.12
C LEU A 538 -20.02 -5.35 5.39
N ARG A 539 -20.88 -4.67 6.17
CA ARG A 539 -22.28 -5.10 6.35
C ARG A 539 -23.11 -4.97 5.08
N LYS A 540 -22.84 -3.96 4.26
CA LYS A 540 -23.55 -3.73 2.98
C LYS A 540 -22.98 -4.56 1.83
N PHE A 541 -21.67 -4.81 1.83
CA PHE A 541 -20.93 -5.56 0.82
C PHE A 541 -20.12 -6.69 1.49
N PRO A 542 -20.77 -7.78 1.93
CA PRO A 542 -20.08 -8.88 2.61
C PRO A 542 -18.96 -9.51 1.78
N SER A 543 -19.08 -9.48 0.44
CA SER A 543 -18.06 -9.99 -0.48
C SER A 543 -16.71 -9.27 -0.37
N TRP A 544 -16.67 -8.03 0.13
CA TRP A 544 -15.41 -7.32 0.37
C TRP A 544 -14.62 -7.87 1.57
N GLY A 545 -15.29 -8.64 2.43
CA GLY A 545 -14.66 -9.34 3.55
C GLY A 545 -14.11 -10.71 3.17
N SER A 546 -14.30 -11.18 1.93
CA SER A 546 -13.77 -12.48 1.50
C SER A 546 -12.24 -12.45 1.46
N SER A 547 -11.62 -13.63 1.61
CA SER A 547 -10.17 -13.76 1.43
C SER A 547 -9.75 -13.71 -0.06
N GLU A 548 -10.68 -13.54 -1.00
CA GLU A 548 -10.36 -13.56 -2.43
C GLU A 548 -9.78 -12.21 -2.89
N SER A 549 -8.78 -12.27 -3.76
CA SER A 549 -8.19 -11.07 -4.35
C SER A 549 -9.23 -10.36 -5.22
N SER A 550 -9.52 -9.11 -4.90
CA SER A 550 -10.42 -8.28 -5.72
C SER A 550 -9.68 -7.69 -6.94
N PRO A 551 -10.35 -7.53 -8.10
CA PRO A 551 -9.74 -6.92 -9.27
C PRO A 551 -9.46 -5.43 -9.05
N VAL A 552 -8.40 -4.89 -9.67
CA VAL A 552 -8.02 -3.47 -9.51
C VAL A 552 -9.10 -2.48 -9.95
N SER A 553 -10.01 -2.90 -10.84
CA SER A 553 -11.13 -2.09 -11.33
C SER A 553 -12.16 -1.72 -10.26
N ILE A 554 -12.19 -2.41 -9.12
CA ILE A 554 -13.11 -2.09 -8.01
C ILE A 554 -12.64 -0.89 -7.18
N ILE A 555 -11.36 -0.52 -7.29
CA ILE A 555 -10.71 0.46 -6.41
C ILE A 555 -11.41 1.82 -6.40
N PRO A 556 -11.75 2.43 -7.57
CA PRO A 556 -12.43 3.72 -7.58
C PRO A 556 -13.80 3.67 -6.90
N PHE A 557 -14.55 2.58 -7.10
CA PHE A 557 -15.85 2.38 -6.46
C PHE A 557 -15.74 2.26 -4.94
N GLN A 558 -14.74 1.52 -4.43
CA GLN A 558 -14.52 1.42 -2.99
C GLN A 558 -14.23 2.78 -2.36
N ILE A 559 -13.36 3.59 -2.97
CA ILE A 559 -13.05 4.95 -2.48
C ILE A 559 -14.31 5.83 -2.54
N PHE A 560 -15.08 5.73 -3.63
CA PHE A 560 -16.35 6.45 -3.78
C PHE A 560 -17.37 6.06 -2.71
N ALA A 561 -17.53 4.76 -2.42
CA ALA A 561 -18.46 4.28 -1.40
C ALA A 561 -18.09 4.79 0.01
N TYR A 562 -16.80 4.87 0.33
CA TYR A 562 -16.32 5.53 1.54
C TYR A 562 -16.70 7.01 1.57
N GLN A 563 -16.50 7.75 0.47
CA GLN A 563 -16.90 9.18 0.37
C GLN A 563 -18.40 9.37 0.59
N VAL A 564 -19.25 8.50 0.03
CA VAL A 564 -20.71 8.57 0.26
C VAL A 564 -21.05 8.39 1.74
N ILE A 565 -20.43 7.42 2.44
CA ILE A 565 -20.69 7.19 3.87
C ILE A 565 -20.14 8.32 4.73
N GLU A 566 -18.93 8.83 4.42
CA GLU A 566 -18.34 9.99 5.12
C GLU A 566 -19.29 11.19 5.04
N ARG A 567 -19.80 11.51 3.84
CA ARG A 567 -20.74 12.63 3.62
C ARG A 567 -22.08 12.44 4.31
N GLU A 568 -22.64 11.23 4.32
CA GLU A 568 -23.86 10.91 5.06
C GLU A 568 -23.70 11.20 6.55
N LYS A 569 -22.60 10.73 7.16
CA LYS A 569 -22.33 10.94 8.59
C LYS A 569 -22.11 12.41 8.94
N ILE A 570 -21.41 13.17 8.10
CA ILE A 570 -21.22 14.61 8.31
C ILE A 570 -22.58 15.35 8.26
N SER A 571 -23.47 14.97 7.34
CA SER A 571 -24.79 15.59 7.22
C SER A 571 -25.76 15.23 8.35
N THR A 572 -25.61 14.08 9.01
CA THR A 572 -26.44 13.75 10.19
C THR A 572 -25.99 14.53 11.42
N HIS A 573 -24.67 14.66 11.64
CA HIS A 573 -24.14 15.44 12.76
C HIS A 573 -24.48 16.93 12.69
N SER A 574 -24.69 17.51 11.50
CA SER A 574 -25.14 18.90 11.37
C SER A 574 -26.62 19.09 11.68
N LYS A 575 -27.47 18.07 11.44
CA LYS A 575 -28.90 18.12 11.80
C LYS A 575 -29.14 17.96 13.30
N ASP A 576 -28.43 17.03 13.95
CA ASP A 576 -28.57 16.80 15.40
C ASP A 576 -28.09 18.01 16.23
N ASN A 577 -27.09 18.76 15.75
CA ASN A 577 -26.65 20.01 16.39
C ASN A 577 -27.59 21.20 16.17
N SER A 578 -28.52 21.11 15.21
CA SER A 578 -29.49 22.17 14.92
C SER A 578 -30.81 21.99 15.68
N GLU A 579 -31.13 20.77 16.12
CA GLU A 579 -32.35 20.48 16.91
C GLU A 579 -32.15 20.61 18.42
N SER A 580 -30.91 20.73 18.91
CA SER A 580 -30.64 20.94 20.35
C SER A 580 -30.69 22.42 20.80
N GLY A 581 -31.23 23.32 19.96
CA GLY A 581 -31.12 24.76 20.14
C GLY A 581 -32.37 25.55 19.80
N SER A 582 -33.57 25.07 20.11
CA SER A 582 -34.77 25.92 20.15
C SER A 582 -35.95 25.23 20.84
N ASP A 583 -35.98 25.26 22.16
CA ASP A 583 -37.22 25.14 22.94
C ASP A 583 -37.23 26.26 23.98
N ALA A 584 -37.62 27.46 23.54
CA ALA A 584 -38.17 28.51 24.40
C ALA A 584 -38.84 29.60 23.56
N SER A 585 -40.10 29.91 23.91
CA SER A 585 -40.87 31.13 23.56
C SER A 585 -41.58 31.10 22.19
N ALA A 586 -42.89 31.36 22.02
CA ALA A 586 -43.89 32.04 22.85
C ALA A 586 -45.33 31.59 22.49
N CYS A 587 -46.26 31.81 23.42
CA CYS A 587 -47.71 31.66 23.30
C CYS A 587 -48.40 32.76 22.46
N GLY A 588 -49.64 32.46 22.03
CA GLY A 588 -50.71 33.38 21.60
C GLY A 588 -50.91 33.46 20.08
N ASP A 589 -52.09 33.39 19.48
CA ASP A 589 -53.49 33.35 19.93
C ASP A 589 -54.36 32.78 18.78
N GLU A 590 -55.56 32.31 19.13
CA GLU A 590 -56.58 31.73 18.25
C GLU A 590 -57.18 32.72 17.23
N LEU A 591 -57.62 32.21 16.07
CA LEU A 591 -58.92 32.60 15.51
C LEU A 591 -59.49 31.54 14.53
N VAL A 592 -60.74 31.17 14.82
CA VAL A 592 -61.62 30.21 14.15
C VAL A 592 -62.20 30.80 12.86
N THR A 593 -62.35 30.00 11.80
CA THR A 593 -63.59 29.98 10.99
C THR A 593 -63.74 28.68 10.20
N SER A 594 -64.99 28.26 10.13
CA SER A 594 -65.61 26.98 9.80
C SER A 594 -66.07 26.82 8.33
N GLY A 595 -66.41 25.57 7.96
CA GLY A 595 -67.41 25.19 6.93
C GLY A 595 -66.79 24.57 5.67
N ASP A 596 -67.30 23.52 5.05
CA ASP A 596 -68.41 22.59 5.31
C ASP A 596 -68.17 21.31 4.46
N GLU A 597 -68.53 20.16 5.05
CA GLU A 597 -69.11 18.88 4.55
C GLU A 597 -69.42 18.64 3.01
N PRO A 598 -69.84 17.43 2.55
CA PRO A 598 -69.33 16.06 2.78
C PRO A 598 -69.54 15.00 1.62
N PHE A 599 -68.90 13.81 1.74
CA PHE A 599 -69.32 12.41 1.38
C PHE A 599 -69.73 11.97 -0.07
N PRO A 600 -69.88 10.64 -0.42
CA PRO A 600 -69.21 9.38 0.02
C PRO A 600 -68.97 8.27 -1.07
N SER A 601 -68.43 7.12 -0.60
CA SER A 601 -68.65 5.69 -1.04
C SER A 601 -67.92 5.17 -2.29
N THR A 602 -67.47 3.91 -2.46
CA THR A 602 -67.43 2.60 -1.74
C THR A 602 -66.43 1.72 -2.56
N THR A 603 -65.74 0.67 -2.07
CA THR A 603 -66.25 -0.72 -1.92
C THR A 603 -65.15 -1.64 -1.31
N GLU A 604 -65.62 -2.66 -0.58
CA GLU A 604 -65.01 -3.75 0.22
C GLU A 604 -63.90 -4.61 -0.48
N ARG A 605 -63.06 -5.46 0.18
CA ARG A 605 -63.44 -6.64 1.01
C ARG A 605 -62.24 -7.47 1.59
N LYS A 606 -62.40 -7.91 2.85
CA LYS A 606 -61.91 -9.13 3.62
C LYS A 606 -60.40 -9.41 3.82
N VAL A 607 -59.83 -9.46 5.05
CA VAL A 607 -59.97 -10.33 6.27
C VAL A 607 -59.07 -11.57 6.26
N LEU A 608 -58.17 -11.67 7.26
CA LEU A 608 -57.99 -12.82 8.18
C LEU A 608 -57.00 -12.48 9.32
N VAL A 609 -57.35 -12.94 10.53
CA VAL A 609 -56.67 -12.77 11.83
C VAL A 609 -56.25 -14.15 12.35
N GLY A 610 -55.17 -14.23 13.12
CA GLY A 610 -54.84 -15.37 13.99
C GLY A 610 -53.85 -15.02 15.12
N HIS A 611 -54.31 -15.24 16.37
CA HIS A 611 -53.68 -15.34 17.71
C HIS A 611 -52.21 -15.85 17.78
N ASP A 612 -51.40 -15.78 18.85
CA ASP A 612 -51.41 -15.41 20.29
C ASP A 612 -49.91 -15.23 20.66
N GLY A 613 -49.44 -14.36 21.56
CA GLY A 613 -49.50 -14.51 23.01
C GLY A 613 -48.12 -14.80 23.64
N MET A 614 -47.72 -13.98 24.64
CA MET A 614 -46.68 -14.19 25.68
C MET A 614 -45.26 -13.61 25.47
N ASN A 615 -44.94 -12.47 26.13
CA ASN A 615 -43.97 -12.44 27.25
C ASN A 615 -43.77 -11.06 27.92
N ARG A 616 -44.22 -11.01 29.19
CA ARG A 616 -43.61 -10.41 30.39
C ARG A 616 -42.92 -9.02 30.31
N LYS A 617 -43.61 -8.03 30.90
CA LYS A 617 -43.02 -6.82 31.51
C LYS A 617 -42.42 -7.16 32.88
N ILE A 618 -41.18 -6.72 33.14
CA ILE A 618 -40.71 -6.40 34.50
C ILE A 618 -40.02 -5.03 34.46
N THR A 619 -40.54 -4.15 35.30
CA THR A 619 -40.19 -2.77 35.59
C THR A 619 -38.92 -2.72 36.46
N LEU A 620 -37.97 -1.82 36.19
CA LEU A 620 -36.87 -1.50 37.12
C LEU A 620 -36.99 -0.07 37.63
N ASN A 621 -37.16 0.01 38.95
CA ASN A 621 -37.25 1.21 39.77
C ASN A 621 -35.89 1.88 39.95
N ARG A 622 -35.90 3.21 39.88
CA ARG A 622 -34.92 4.09 40.55
C ARG A 622 -35.02 3.92 42.07
N LYS A 623 -33.89 3.85 42.76
CA LYS A 623 -33.72 4.43 44.10
C LYS A 623 -32.25 4.71 44.41
N SER A 624 -32.06 5.91 44.95
CA SER A 624 -30.85 6.58 45.44
C SER A 624 -30.48 6.21 46.88
N LEU A 625 -29.33 6.73 47.33
CA LEU A 625 -28.75 6.87 48.70
C LEU A 625 -27.46 6.03 48.87
N ASP A 626 -26.43 6.42 49.62
CA ASP A 626 -25.81 7.70 50.02
C ASP A 626 -24.52 7.32 50.80
N LEU A 627 -23.53 8.22 50.83
CA LEU A 627 -22.47 8.38 51.84
C LEU A 627 -21.41 7.25 52.11
N LYS A 628 -20.11 7.60 52.01
CA LYS A 628 -19.29 8.03 53.18
C LYS A 628 -17.83 8.36 52.82
N ILE A 629 -17.40 9.49 53.37
CA ILE A 629 -16.05 10.07 53.41
C ILE A 629 -15.29 9.50 54.63
N THR A 630 -14.02 9.14 54.47
CA THR A 630 -13.08 9.04 55.61
C THR A 630 -11.62 9.37 55.24
N LYS A 631 -11.17 10.50 55.80
CA LYS A 631 -9.84 10.99 56.26
C LYS A 631 -8.52 10.29 55.86
N GLN A 632 -7.55 11.14 55.47
CA GLN A 632 -6.08 10.92 55.50
C GLN A 632 -5.49 10.95 56.93
N PRO A 633 -4.19 10.64 57.13
CA PRO A 633 -3.17 11.72 57.13
C PRO A 633 -1.77 11.35 56.60
N GLY A 634 -1.00 12.37 56.18
CA GLY A 634 0.48 12.38 56.34
C GLY A 634 1.33 12.82 55.14
N THR A 635 1.74 14.09 55.11
CA THR A 635 2.89 14.61 54.31
C THR A 635 4.08 14.89 55.24
N PRO A 636 5.30 15.00 54.68
CA PRO A 636 6.08 16.22 54.97
C PRO A 636 6.72 16.91 53.74
N ARG A 637 6.85 18.23 53.94
CA ARG A 637 7.45 19.36 53.17
C ARG A 637 8.90 19.07 52.69
N GLY A 638 9.54 19.78 51.74
CA GLY A 638 9.36 21.05 51.00
C GLY A 638 10.32 21.02 49.78
N ARG A 639 10.50 22.01 48.90
CA ARG A 639 10.61 23.47 49.03
C ARG A 639 10.25 24.13 47.68
N SER A 640 9.77 25.36 47.79
CA SER A 640 9.48 26.33 46.73
C SER A 640 10.74 26.93 46.09
N ALA A 641 10.71 27.19 44.78
CA ALA A 641 11.36 28.35 44.17
C ALA A 641 10.62 28.78 42.90
N ARG A 642 10.18 30.04 42.88
CA ARG A 642 9.62 30.76 41.72
C ARG A 642 10.77 31.26 40.79
N PRO A 643 10.47 31.67 39.55
CA PRO A 643 11.45 31.87 38.47
C PRO A 643 12.04 33.29 38.46
N PRO A 644 13.14 33.54 37.73
CA PRO A 644 13.55 34.91 37.41
C PRO A 644 13.02 35.35 36.04
N GLN A 645 12.44 36.55 36.02
CA GLN A 645 12.12 37.36 34.85
C GLN A 645 13.26 38.35 34.55
N MET A 646 13.50 38.57 33.24
CA MET A 646 13.76 39.88 32.56
C MET A 646 15.07 40.64 32.95
N SER A 647 15.88 41.24 32.06
CA SER A 647 15.74 41.76 30.69
C SER A 647 17.10 42.38 30.23
N PRO A 648 17.21 43.36 29.31
CA PRO A 648 17.70 43.18 27.94
C PRO A 648 18.94 44.04 27.62
N ARG A 649 19.60 43.81 26.47
CA ARG A 649 20.34 44.89 25.80
C ARG A 649 20.38 44.71 24.29
N ALA A 650 19.86 45.74 23.64
CA ALA A 650 19.73 45.95 22.22
C ALA A 650 21.04 46.41 21.55
N ARG A 651 21.16 46.14 20.25
CA ARG A 651 21.50 47.09 19.15
C ARG A 651 21.41 46.29 17.82
N SER A 652 20.47 46.57 16.90
CA SER A 652 20.47 47.64 15.86
C SER A 652 21.62 47.44 14.85
N LEU A 653 21.51 47.41 13.51
CA LEU A 653 20.53 47.91 12.52
C LEU A 653 20.94 47.41 11.10
N ARG A 654 19.96 47.39 10.15
CA ARG A 654 20.04 47.59 8.67
C ARG A 654 20.77 46.53 7.82
N VAL A 655 20.17 45.86 6.82
CA VAL A 655 19.49 46.29 5.55
C VAL A 655 20.39 47.09 4.61
N THR A 656 20.81 46.45 3.51
CA THR A 656 20.77 46.97 2.13
C THR A 656 20.79 45.82 1.12
N SER A 657 19.98 45.99 0.07
CA SER A 657 19.88 45.22 -1.17
C SER A 657 21.11 45.35 -2.06
N ASP A 658 21.29 44.45 -3.03
CA ASP A 658 21.24 44.83 -4.45
C ASP A 658 21.30 43.62 -5.42
N ASN A 659 20.52 43.77 -6.50
CA ASN A 659 20.44 42.92 -7.68
C ASN A 659 21.72 43.03 -8.54
N HIS A 660 22.05 42.00 -9.34
CA HIS A 660 22.11 42.12 -10.81
C HIS A 660 22.36 40.77 -11.51
N MET A 661 21.83 40.70 -12.73
CA MET A 661 21.75 39.56 -13.66
C MET A 661 23.04 39.31 -14.50
N ILE A 662 23.02 38.16 -15.22
CA ILE A 662 23.56 37.87 -16.58
C ILE A 662 24.83 36.99 -16.72
N SER A 663 24.63 35.92 -17.52
CA SER A 663 25.52 35.20 -18.46
C SER A 663 26.44 34.06 -18.00
N SER A 664 26.22 32.91 -18.63
CA SER A 664 27.21 31.87 -18.97
C SER A 664 27.82 32.18 -20.36
N PRO A 665 28.68 31.32 -20.96
CA PRO A 665 29.74 30.45 -20.43
C PRO A 665 31.09 30.71 -21.15
N ARG A 666 32.21 30.15 -20.65
CA ARG A 666 33.43 29.96 -21.46
C ARG A 666 34.08 28.60 -21.25
N THR A 667 34.38 28.01 -22.39
CA THR A 667 35.00 26.72 -22.71
C THR A 667 36.54 26.84 -22.74
N ILE A 668 37.18 25.66 -22.91
CA ILE A 668 38.55 25.40 -23.41
C ILE A 668 39.68 25.29 -22.38
N ARG A 669 40.20 24.06 -22.19
CA ARG A 669 41.58 23.69 -22.56
C ARG A 669 41.81 22.18 -22.60
N ARG A 670 42.19 21.69 -23.79
CA ARG A 670 42.87 20.42 -24.09
C ARG A 670 44.38 20.71 -24.25
N VAL A 671 45.22 19.73 -23.91
CA VAL A 671 46.66 19.58 -24.29
C VAL A 671 46.83 18.06 -24.53
N SER A 672 46.84 17.54 -25.78
CA SER A 672 47.97 17.24 -26.70
C SER A 672 49.10 16.43 -26.04
N SER A 673 49.22 15.10 -26.23
CA SER A 673 49.75 14.32 -27.38
C SER A 673 51.24 13.96 -27.27
N GLY A 674 51.61 12.69 -27.46
CA GLY A 674 52.91 12.29 -28.02
C GLY A 674 53.57 10.99 -27.52
N HIS A 675 53.81 10.07 -28.47
CA HIS A 675 54.72 8.88 -28.48
C HIS A 675 54.24 7.61 -27.75
N VAL A 676 54.01 6.42 -28.37
CA VAL A 676 54.69 5.59 -29.40
C VAL A 676 56.06 5.07 -28.95
N SER A 677 56.14 3.82 -28.47
CA SER A 677 56.73 2.69 -29.22
C SER A 677 56.72 1.38 -28.41
N ASP A 678 56.69 0.30 -29.18
CA ASP A 678 56.74 -1.14 -28.91
C ASP A 678 57.68 -1.63 -27.78
N SER A 679 57.30 -2.73 -27.14
CA SER A 679 57.93 -4.06 -27.32
C SER A 679 57.64 -5.03 -26.16
N GLU A 680 57.19 -6.22 -26.53
CA GLU A 680 57.54 -7.55 -26.02
C GLU A 680 57.39 -7.96 -24.54
N LEU A 681 56.67 -9.08 -24.39
CA LEU A 681 56.97 -10.26 -23.55
C LEU A 681 57.02 -10.07 -22.03
N SER A 682 55.99 -10.56 -21.35
CA SER A 682 56.00 -11.64 -20.33
C SER A 682 54.59 -11.96 -19.87
#